data_AF-A0A3N5R1H4-F1
#
_entry.id   AF-A0A3N5R1H4-F1
#
_cell.length_a   1.000
_cell.length_b   1.000
_cell.length_c   1.000
_cell.angle_alpha   90.00
_cell.angle_beta   90.00
_cell.angle_gamma   90.00
#
_symmetry.space_group_name_H-M   'P 1'
#
loop_
_entity.id
_entity.type
_entity.pdbx_description
1 polymer ?
#
loop_
_entity_poly.entity_id
_entity_poly.type
_entity_poly.pdbx_seq_one_letter_code
_entity_poly.pdbx_strand_id
1 'polypeptide(L)'
;MAAFQLTTQFLSGSRGPLLGLLVGLFFFLLVMTIIWRSRAAFFSVVGLAAFVGAFLLLLNIPGGPLESLRSVPALSRYSQLLNPDSNNAKVRLYIWRGATKLVGFHDPINFPDGTTDRYNILRPLIGYGPESMYVAYNQFYPPELGHVEKRNASPDRSHNETWDSLVITGGLGLVVYLGLFLSVFYYGLKWIGLIESSRQRNIFLVTCLAGGVIGAIGVSLWREPAYFGVGLPFGIAAGMLLYVVYYAFVQPNRDPLSQGEMTRILTLSVLFAAILAHFVEINFGIAIVSTRTHFWVYAGLLIAVGYILPRHGEYNERNSSAEMEQVREAAHVPDKNETRTGKSRRKKVEPSHRVTTSVPQWLSDTVIGIFIVSLLLITIGYAYITNSRHYSHAFDIIASSFTRLPNRGDALSYGVLALVLTTWLVASILWAVETSLAASHKNFWKKLGLILAGSFFTSFFFLFVHGAQMAALEGQTPSSVQELLAQVDQVGGLLTTFYISVFLILVGSAFFLKAEQTSRRGGESFLVSIVGMFLLLMIFWLTNVTNLRIIHADIAFKIAEPFNRSTQWPVATLIYKHANNLAPDEDHYYLFLGRSYLEQAKEAEDAAQVEELVKEAESDLKVAQKINPLNTDHTANLGRLYSWWASQADDVDERPERGQISSDYYATALKLSPQNSTLWGEWALVLYDVLGQPQESYEKILHAISLDEEYTFTQGLAGDY
;
A
#
# COMPACT_ATOMS: atom_id res chain seq x y z
N MET A 1 -15.44 18.98 6.46
CA MET A 1 -14.63 17.76 6.22
C MET A 1 -15.28 16.75 5.29
N ALA A 2 -16.47 16.23 5.58
CA ALA A 2 -17.15 15.29 4.67
C ALA A 2 -17.26 15.82 3.23
N ALA A 3 -17.60 17.10 3.05
CA ALA A 3 -17.64 17.74 1.73
C ALA A 3 -16.28 17.76 1.01
N PHE A 4 -15.16 17.90 1.74
CA PHE A 4 -13.82 17.83 1.16
C PHE A 4 -13.49 16.39 0.75
N GLN A 5 -13.77 15.40 1.60
CA GLN A 5 -13.54 13.98 1.27
C GLN A 5 -14.37 13.52 0.06
N LEU A 6 -15.65 13.92 -0.01
CA LEU A 6 -16.51 13.64 -1.15
C LEU A 6 -16.03 14.34 -2.41
N THR A 7 -15.57 15.59 -2.30
CA THR A 7 -14.97 16.33 -3.43
C THR A 7 -13.68 15.65 -3.89
N THR A 8 -12.80 15.23 -2.99
CA THR A 8 -11.57 14.50 -3.33
C THR A 8 -11.90 13.18 -4.02
N GLN A 9 -12.85 12.42 -3.49
CA GLN A 9 -13.28 11.17 -4.10
C GLN A 9 -13.85 11.41 -5.50
N PHE A 10 -14.70 12.43 -5.66
CA PHE A 10 -15.28 12.83 -6.94
C PHE A 10 -14.20 13.26 -7.95
N LEU A 11 -13.25 14.11 -7.54
CA LEU A 11 -12.17 14.60 -8.40
C LEU A 11 -11.14 13.50 -8.74
N SER A 12 -10.95 12.50 -7.87
CA SER A 12 -10.06 11.35 -8.15
C SER A 12 -10.58 10.49 -9.31
N GLY A 13 -11.91 10.43 -9.48
CA GLY A 13 -12.55 9.56 -10.46
C GLY A 13 -12.28 8.07 -10.24
N SER A 14 -11.92 7.65 -9.02
CA SER A 14 -11.57 6.27 -8.70
C SER A 14 -12.82 5.40 -8.46
N ARG A 15 -12.95 4.30 -9.21
CA ARG A 15 -14.16 3.46 -9.25
C ARG A 15 -14.28 2.53 -8.04
N GLY A 16 -13.20 1.84 -7.66
CA GLY A 16 -13.17 0.93 -6.51
C GLY A 16 -13.55 1.62 -5.20
N PRO A 17 -12.89 2.74 -4.84
CA PRO A 17 -13.23 3.51 -3.63
C PRO A 17 -14.63 4.11 -3.66
N LEU A 18 -15.19 4.44 -4.83
CA LEU A 18 -16.59 4.86 -4.93
C LEU A 18 -17.54 3.71 -4.57
N LEU A 19 -17.33 2.52 -5.14
CA LEU A 19 -18.16 1.35 -4.82
C LEU A 19 -18.05 1.00 -3.33
N GLY A 20 -16.84 1.03 -2.78
CA GLY A 20 -16.60 0.87 -1.35
C GLY A 20 -17.37 1.90 -0.52
N LEU A 21 -17.27 3.20 -0.88
CA LEU A 21 -17.99 4.29 -0.21
C LEU A 21 -19.51 4.09 -0.28
N LEU A 22 -20.08 3.74 -1.44
CA LEU A 22 -21.51 3.50 -1.60
C LEU A 22 -21.99 2.34 -0.73
N VAL A 23 -21.25 1.23 -0.70
CA VAL A 23 -21.58 0.06 0.13
C VAL A 23 -21.46 0.38 1.63
N GLY A 24 -20.37 1.04 2.04
CA GLY A 24 -20.16 1.44 3.43
C GLY A 24 -21.21 2.44 3.91
N LEU A 25 -21.55 3.44 3.08
CA LEU A 25 -22.60 4.42 3.38
C LEU A 25 -23.98 3.77 3.46
N PHE A 26 -24.29 2.85 2.54
CA PHE A 26 -25.55 2.11 2.57
C PHE A 26 -25.68 1.30 3.87
N PHE A 27 -24.64 0.56 4.27
CA PHE A 27 -24.60 -0.12 5.55
C PHE A 27 -24.82 0.85 6.72
N PHE A 28 -24.06 1.95 6.77
CA PHE A 28 -24.17 2.93 7.85
C PHE A 28 -25.59 3.49 7.97
N LEU A 29 -26.20 3.90 6.84
CA LEU A 29 -27.57 4.41 6.80
C LEU A 29 -28.59 3.36 7.22
N LEU A 30 -28.43 2.09 6.84
CA LEU A 30 -29.28 1.00 7.32
C LEU A 30 -29.23 0.88 8.85
N VAL A 31 -28.04 0.94 9.44
CA VAL A 31 -27.89 0.95 10.91
C VAL A 31 -28.58 2.16 11.53
N MET A 32 -28.46 3.35 10.93
CA MET A 32 -29.18 4.54 11.39
C MET A 32 -30.70 4.35 11.38
N THR A 33 -31.26 3.65 10.39
CA THR A 33 -32.70 3.37 10.34
C THR A 33 -33.17 2.46 11.48
N ILE A 34 -32.30 1.54 11.93
CA ILE A 34 -32.53 0.67 13.09
C ILE A 34 -32.51 1.52 14.37
N ILE A 35 -31.52 2.41 14.50
CA ILE A 35 -31.37 3.30 15.67
C ILE A 35 -32.57 4.25 15.77
N TRP A 36 -32.97 4.88 14.66
CA TRP A 36 -34.11 5.80 14.60
C TRP A 36 -35.47 5.10 14.64
N ARG A 37 -35.52 3.77 14.51
CA ARG A 37 -36.75 2.96 14.49
C ARG A 37 -37.76 3.43 13.43
N SER A 38 -37.26 3.96 12.31
CA SER A 38 -38.12 4.56 11.29
C SER A 38 -38.23 3.64 10.08
N ARG A 39 -39.42 3.04 9.90
CA ARG A 39 -39.73 2.24 8.69
C ARG A 39 -39.70 3.09 7.43
N ALA A 40 -40.15 4.34 7.53
CA ALA A 40 -40.07 5.30 6.43
C ALA A 40 -38.61 5.55 6.04
N ALA A 41 -37.71 5.78 7.02
CA ALA A 41 -36.29 5.92 6.73
C ALA A 41 -35.70 4.65 6.10
N PHE A 42 -36.07 3.46 6.59
CA PHE A 42 -35.65 2.18 5.99
C PHE A 42 -36.04 2.09 4.51
N PHE A 43 -37.33 2.29 4.18
CA PHE A 43 -37.78 2.24 2.79
C PHE A 43 -37.13 3.32 1.92
N SER A 44 -36.89 4.52 2.47
CA SER A 44 -36.17 5.58 1.76
C SER A 44 -34.72 5.21 1.48
N VAL A 45 -34.00 4.61 2.43
CA VAL A 45 -32.59 4.19 2.24
C VAL A 45 -32.49 3.05 1.24
N VAL A 46 -33.36 2.03 1.34
CA VAL A 46 -33.40 0.92 0.38
C VAL A 46 -33.83 1.41 -1.01
N GLY A 47 -34.83 2.29 -1.08
CA GLY A 47 -35.28 2.91 -2.33
C GLY A 47 -34.20 3.76 -2.99
N LEU A 48 -33.45 4.54 -2.20
CA LEU A 48 -32.32 5.32 -2.70
C LEU A 48 -31.20 4.41 -3.23
N ALA A 49 -30.86 3.34 -2.52
CA ALA A 49 -29.86 2.38 -2.97
C ALA A 49 -30.28 1.68 -4.27
N ALA A 50 -31.55 1.26 -4.38
CA ALA A 50 -32.11 0.69 -5.59
C ALA A 50 -32.10 1.70 -6.76
N PHE A 51 -32.44 2.96 -6.49
CA PHE A 51 -32.40 4.04 -7.48
C PHE A 51 -30.97 4.30 -7.98
N VAL A 52 -30.00 4.44 -7.07
CA VAL A 52 -28.58 4.65 -7.43
C VAL A 52 -28.04 3.44 -8.21
N GLY A 53 -28.36 2.22 -7.79
CA GLY A 53 -28.00 1.00 -8.51
C GLY A 53 -28.59 0.96 -9.92
N ALA A 54 -29.89 1.23 -10.07
CA ALA A 54 -30.56 1.29 -11.36
C ALA A 54 -29.99 2.40 -12.25
N PHE A 55 -29.72 3.59 -11.69
CA PHE A 55 -29.08 4.69 -12.39
C PHE A 55 -27.70 4.29 -12.94
N LEU A 56 -26.85 3.67 -12.11
CA LEU A 56 -25.52 3.21 -12.53
C LEU A 56 -25.61 2.12 -13.62
N LEU A 57 -26.53 1.17 -13.49
CA LEU A 57 -26.78 0.16 -14.52
C LEU A 57 -27.19 0.81 -15.84
N LEU A 58 -28.22 1.66 -15.83
CA LEU A 58 -28.73 2.35 -17.02
C LEU A 58 -27.68 3.28 -17.65
N LEU A 59 -26.83 3.93 -16.85
CA LEU A 59 -25.74 4.79 -17.32
C LEU A 59 -24.64 4.01 -18.06
N ASN A 60 -24.51 2.70 -17.77
CA ASN A 60 -23.49 1.84 -18.37
C ASN A 60 -24.01 0.98 -19.54
N ILE A 61 -25.29 1.09 -19.92
CA ILE A 61 -25.83 0.43 -21.12
C ILE A 61 -25.47 1.27 -22.36
N PRO A 62 -24.65 0.76 -23.31
CA PRO A 62 -24.34 1.47 -24.54
C PRO A 62 -25.59 1.73 -25.39
N GLY A 63 -25.80 2.97 -25.83
CA GLY A 63 -27.00 3.35 -26.58
C GLY A 63 -28.28 3.38 -25.73
N GLY A 64 -28.14 3.33 -24.40
CA GLY A 64 -29.25 3.34 -23.44
C GLY A 64 -29.86 4.73 -23.22
N PRO A 65 -30.89 4.82 -22.35
CA PRO A 65 -31.64 6.05 -22.11
C PRO A 65 -30.81 7.18 -21.47
N LEU A 66 -29.66 6.86 -20.88
CA LEU A 66 -28.75 7.81 -20.22
C LEU A 66 -27.46 8.06 -21.02
N GLU A 67 -27.40 7.69 -22.30
CA GLU A 67 -26.20 7.84 -23.15
C GLU A 67 -25.69 9.30 -23.19
N SER A 68 -26.59 10.28 -23.22
CA SER A 68 -26.24 11.71 -23.22
C SER A 68 -25.49 12.16 -21.96
N LEU A 69 -25.67 11.47 -20.83
CA LEU A 69 -24.97 11.76 -19.57
C LEU A 69 -23.54 11.21 -19.55
N ARG A 70 -23.21 10.27 -20.44
CA ARG A 70 -21.88 9.64 -20.49
C ARG A 70 -20.79 10.60 -20.98
N SER A 71 -21.16 11.67 -21.69
CA SER A 71 -20.24 12.70 -22.17
C SER A 71 -19.95 13.79 -21.13
N VAL A 72 -20.73 13.86 -20.04
CA VAL A 72 -20.50 14.84 -18.96
C VAL A 72 -19.21 14.48 -18.23
N PRO A 73 -18.21 15.36 -18.11
CA PRO A 73 -16.91 15.03 -17.50
C PRO A 73 -17.00 14.44 -16.08
N ALA A 74 -17.99 14.89 -15.32
CA ALA A 74 -18.30 14.40 -13.97
C ALA A 74 -18.82 12.94 -13.95
N LEU A 75 -19.52 12.51 -14.99
CA LEU A 75 -20.23 11.22 -15.06
C LEU A 75 -19.56 10.22 -16.02
N SER A 76 -18.69 10.69 -16.91
CA SER A 76 -18.01 9.88 -17.93
C SER A 76 -17.18 8.75 -17.34
N ARG A 77 -16.59 8.94 -16.16
CA ARG A 77 -15.84 7.88 -15.48
C ARG A 77 -16.74 6.81 -14.84
N TYR A 78 -17.96 7.19 -14.46
CA TYR A 78 -18.97 6.29 -13.88
C TYR A 78 -19.76 5.53 -14.95
N SER A 79 -19.85 6.06 -16.16
CA SER A 79 -20.45 5.38 -17.33
C SER A 79 -19.55 4.34 -18.00
N GLN A 80 -18.32 4.21 -17.50
CA GLN A 80 -17.36 3.17 -17.89
C GLN A 80 -17.14 2.13 -16.77
N LEU A 81 -17.91 2.20 -15.69
CA LEU A 81 -17.76 1.35 -14.51
C LEU A 81 -17.95 -0.15 -14.86
N LEU A 82 -18.83 -0.44 -15.82
CA LEU A 82 -19.09 -1.79 -16.32
C LEU A 82 -18.58 -2.00 -17.76
N ASN A 83 -17.76 -1.09 -18.30
CA ASN A 83 -17.24 -1.22 -19.67
C ASN A 83 -16.07 -2.22 -19.70
N PRO A 84 -16.27 -3.45 -20.21
CA PRO A 84 -15.20 -4.46 -20.28
C PRO A 84 -14.09 -4.08 -21.27
N ASP A 85 -14.38 -3.19 -22.22
CA ASP A 85 -13.47 -2.85 -23.32
C ASP A 85 -12.51 -1.71 -22.99
N SER A 86 -12.66 -1.07 -21.81
CA SER A 86 -11.71 -0.07 -21.37
C SER A 86 -10.33 -0.69 -21.14
N ASN A 87 -9.24 0.04 -21.46
CA ASN A 87 -7.87 -0.49 -21.36
C ASN A 87 -7.59 -1.12 -19.99
N ASN A 88 -7.92 -0.39 -18.91
CA ASN A 88 -7.74 -0.87 -17.54
C ASN A 88 -8.56 -2.12 -17.21
N ALA A 89 -9.73 -2.32 -17.83
CA ALA A 89 -10.54 -3.52 -17.64
C ALA A 89 -9.94 -4.71 -18.39
N LYS A 90 -9.43 -4.51 -19.63
CA LYS A 90 -8.74 -5.53 -20.41
C LYS A 90 -7.45 -6.00 -19.74
N VAL A 91 -6.63 -5.07 -19.25
CA VAL A 91 -5.41 -5.39 -18.47
C VAL A 91 -5.74 -6.33 -17.31
N ARG A 92 -6.73 -5.97 -16.48
CA ARG A 92 -7.15 -6.82 -15.35
C ARG A 92 -7.68 -8.16 -15.80
N LEU A 93 -8.52 -8.20 -16.83
CA LEU A 93 -9.11 -9.42 -17.34
C LEU A 93 -8.03 -10.40 -17.81
N TYR A 94 -7.06 -9.93 -18.60
CA TYR A 94 -5.96 -10.76 -19.07
C TYR A 94 -5.07 -11.24 -17.92
N ILE A 95 -4.80 -10.38 -16.93
CA ILE A 95 -4.10 -10.79 -15.71
C ILE A 95 -4.86 -11.89 -14.97
N TRP A 96 -6.18 -11.76 -14.82
CA TRP A 96 -7.01 -12.76 -14.16
C TRP A 96 -7.08 -14.08 -14.95
N ARG A 97 -7.04 -14.04 -16.28
CA ARG A 97 -6.96 -15.25 -17.11
C ARG A 97 -5.64 -15.99 -16.88
N GLY A 98 -4.51 -15.28 -16.85
CA GLY A 98 -3.22 -15.88 -16.51
C GLY A 98 -3.21 -16.43 -15.08
N ALA A 99 -3.77 -15.69 -14.12
CA ALA A 99 -3.87 -16.12 -12.72
C ALA A 99 -4.78 -17.35 -12.56
N THR A 100 -5.86 -17.45 -13.35
CA THR A 100 -6.75 -18.63 -13.36
C THR A 100 -5.99 -19.87 -13.83
N LYS A 101 -5.13 -19.74 -14.86
CA LYS A 101 -4.28 -20.85 -15.34
C LYS A 101 -3.20 -21.21 -14.30
N LEU A 102 -2.55 -20.21 -13.71
CA LEU A 102 -1.49 -20.37 -12.69
C LEU A 102 -2.00 -21.05 -11.41
N VAL A 103 -3.20 -20.71 -10.93
CA VAL A 103 -3.76 -21.31 -9.71
C VAL A 103 -4.38 -22.68 -9.97
N GLY A 104 -4.72 -22.97 -11.24
CA GLY A 104 -5.28 -24.25 -11.66
C GLY A 104 -4.26 -25.39 -11.65
N PHE A 105 -4.70 -26.59 -12.01
CA PHE A 105 -3.79 -27.70 -12.27
C PHE A 105 -3.11 -27.48 -13.63
N HIS A 106 -1.77 -27.44 -13.61
CA HIS A 106 -0.94 -27.27 -14.80
C HIS A 106 0.38 -28.04 -14.63
N ASP A 107 1.20 -28.09 -15.68
CA ASP A 107 2.53 -28.71 -15.62
C ASP A 107 3.48 -27.93 -14.71
N PRO A 108 4.40 -28.60 -13.98
CA PRO A 108 5.34 -27.91 -13.09
C PRO A 108 6.12 -26.78 -13.76
N ILE A 109 6.28 -25.67 -13.04
CA ILE A 109 7.12 -24.56 -13.49
C ILE A 109 8.57 -25.06 -13.60
N ASN A 110 9.22 -24.74 -14.71
CA ASN A 110 10.60 -25.11 -15.00
C ASN A 110 11.55 -24.02 -14.53
N PHE A 111 12.67 -24.41 -13.94
CA PHE A 111 13.77 -23.51 -13.59
C PHE A 111 14.87 -23.57 -14.66
N PRO A 112 15.70 -22.52 -14.80
CA PRO A 112 16.82 -22.51 -15.75
C PRO A 112 17.85 -23.63 -15.53
N ASP A 113 17.99 -24.11 -14.29
CA ASP A 113 18.89 -25.21 -13.94
C ASP A 113 18.37 -26.61 -14.33
N GLY A 114 17.21 -26.68 -14.99
CA GLY A 114 16.55 -27.91 -15.42
C GLY A 114 15.73 -28.58 -14.32
N THR A 115 15.70 -28.02 -13.10
CA THR A 115 14.79 -28.49 -12.06
C THR A 115 13.36 -28.00 -12.30
N THR A 116 12.41 -28.60 -11.60
CA THR A 116 10.98 -28.25 -11.68
C THR A 116 10.40 -28.02 -10.30
N ASP A 117 9.30 -27.28 -10.24
CA ASP A 117 8.58 -27.04 -8.99
C ASP A 117 8.02 -28.34 -8.40
N ARG A 118 8.72 -28.88 -7.41
CA ARG A 118 8.36 -30.11 -6.69
C ARG A 118 7.02 -30.01 -5.95
N TYR A 119 6.58 -28.79 -5.65
CA TYR A 119 5.34 -28.54 -4.92
C TYR A 119 4.17 -28.18 -5.85
N ASN A 120 4.33 -28.28 -7.17
CA ASN A 120 3.32 -27.89 -8.16
C ASN A 120 1.91 -28.42 -7.84
N ILE A 121 1.79 -29.70 -7.48
CA ILE A 121 0.51 -30.34 -7.14
C ILE A 121 -0.17 -29.72 -5.90
N LEU A 122 0.61 -29.10 -5.01
CA LEU A 122 0.13 -28.43 -3.81
C LEU A 122 -0.14 -26.94 -4.03
N ARG A 123 0.35 -26.32 -5.12
CA ARG A 123 0.20 -24.88 -5.39
C ARG A 123 -1.25 -24.39 -5.35
N PRO A 124 -2.25 -25.12 -5.87
CA PRO A 124 -3.64 -24.70 -5.70
C PRO A 124 -4.07 -24.55 -4.23
N LEU A 125 -3.43 -25.27 -3.30
CA LEU A 125 -3.73 -25.23 -1.86
C LEU A 125 -2.86 -24.24 -1.08
N ILE A 126 -1.56 -24.15 -1.38
CA ILE A 126 -0.58 -23.39 -0.58
C ILE A 126 -0.03 -22.13 -1.27
N GLY A 127 -0.26 -21.97 -2.57
CA GLY A 127 0.23 -20.85 -3.37
C GLY A 127 1.74 -20.89 -3.64
N TYR A 128 2.25 -19.78 -4.16
CA TYR A 128 3.66 -19.58 -4.55
C TYR A 128 4.50 -18.84 -3.52
N GLY A 129 3.86 -18.25 -2.49
CA GLY A 129 4.50 -17.48 -1.42
C GLY A 129 4.32 -15.96 -1.55
N PRO A 130 4.62 -15.17 -0.50
CA PRO A 130 4.55 -13.70 -0.51
C PRO A 130 5.25 -13.08 -1.71
N GLU A 131 4.62 -12.10 -2.36
CA GLU A 131 5.22 -11.30 -3.45
C GLU A 131 5.76 -12.11 -4.64
N SER A 132 5.26 -13.33 -4.88
CA SER A 132 5.79 -14.24 -5.90
C SER A 132 5.06 -14.20 -7.25
N MET A 133 4.02 -13.37 -7.40
CA MET A 133 3.21 -13.36 -8.62
C MET A 133 4.06 -13.01 -9.85
N TYR A 134 4.86 -11.94 -9.79
CA TYR A 134 5.65 -11.48 -10.94
C TYR A 134 6.64 -12.52 -11.47
N VAL A 135 7.07 -13.47 -10.63
CA VAL A 135 7.99 -14.55 -11.04
C VAL A 135 7.27 -15.80 -11.51
N ALA A 136 6.15 -16.17 -10.87
CA ALA A 136 5.41 -17.38 -11.24
C ALA A 136 4.48 -17.17 -12.45
N TYR A 137 4.09 -15.92 -12.75
CA TYR A 137 3.07 -15.60 -13.73
C TYR A 137 3.52 -15.73 -15.19
N ASN A 138 4.82 -15.55 -15.48
CA ASN A 138 5.37 -15.44 -16.83
C ASN A 138 4.98 -16.59 -17.77
N GLN A 139 4.95 -17.83 -17.25
CA GLN A 139 4.56 -19.01 -18.05
C GLN A 139 3.11 -18.96 -18.52
N PHE A 140 2.27 -18.22 -17.79
CA PHE A 140 0.83 -18.09 -17.99
C PHE A 140 0.44 -16.73 -18.60
N TYR A 141 1.42 -15.91 -18.97
CA TYR A 141 1.22 -14.59 -19.58
C TYR A 141 0.45 -14.74 -20.91
N PRO A 142 -0.76 -14.15 -21.05
CA PRO A 142 -1.49 -14.18 -22.31
C PRO A 142 -0.91 -13.16 -23.32
N PRO A 143 -0.67 -13.53 -24.58
CA PRO A 143 -0.13 -12.62 -25.60
C PRO A 143 -0.91 -11.32 -25.73
N GLU A 144 -2.24 -11.36 -25.55
CA GLU A 144 -3.12 -10.22 -25.72
C GLU A 144 -2.87 -9.08 -24.71
N LEU A 145 -2.25 -9.40 -23.56
CA LEU A 145 -1.83 -8.41 -22.58
C LEU A 145 -0.77 -7.45 -23.16
N GLY A 146 0.03 -7.92 -24.11
CA GLY A 146 1.04 -7.13 -24.82
C GLY A 146 0.48 -6.03 -25.75
N HIS A 147 -0.84 -6.03 -26.02
CA HIS A 147 -1.50 -4.95 -26.79
C HIS A 147 -2.06 -3.83 -25.91
N VAL A 148 -2.25 -4.08 -24.62
CA VAL A 148 -2.89 -3.15 -23.68
C VAL A 148 -1.93 -2.64 -22.60
N GLU A 149 -0.80 -3.35 -22.41
CA GLU A 149 0.28 -3.05 -21.49
C GLU A 149 1.65 -3.27 -22.19
N LYS A 150 2.75 -2.81 -21.59
CA LYS A 150 4.08 -3.07 -22.15
C LYS A 150 4.38 -4.58 -22.17
N ARG A 151 4.92 -5.10 -23.28
CA ARG A 151 5.24 -6.53 -23.47
C ARG A 151 6.29 -7.09 -22.51
N ASN A 152 7.14 -6.22 -21.96
CA ASN A 152 8.13 -6.58 -20.95
C ASN A 152 7.67 -6.27 -19.51
N ALA A 153 6.43 -5.82 -19.31
CA ALA A 153 5.88 -5.60 -17.97
C ALA A 153 5.17 -6.86 -17.50
N SER A 154 5.83 -7.62 -16.62
CA SER A 154 5.18 -8.73 -15.92
C SER A 154 4.35 -8.19 -14.74
N PRO A 155 3.09 -8.62 -14.58
CA PRO A 155 2.25 -8.20 -13.46
C PRO A 155 2.79 -8.68 -12.11
N ASP A 156 2.99 -7.76 -11.17
CA ASP A 156 3.34 -8.04 -9.77
C ASP A 156 2.12 -8.28 -8.88
N ARG A 157 0.95 -7.80 -9.33
CA ARG A 157 -0.35 -7.95 -8.67
C ARG A 157 -1.45 -8.24 -9.67
N SER A 158 -2.49 -8.92 -9.21
CA SER A 158 -3.68 -9.22 -10.02
C SER A 158 -4.70 -8.08 -10.08
N HIS A 159 -4.48 -6.99 -9.33
CA HIS A 159 -5.50 -5.95 -9.09
C HIS A 159 -6.82 -6.50 -8.50
N ASN A 160 -6.72 -7.61 -7.76
CA ASN A 160 -7.83 -8.25 -7.09
C ASN A 160 -7.32 -9.09 -5.90
N GLU A 161 -7.66 -8.71 -4.67
CA GLU A 161 -7.13 -9.39 -3.48
C GLU A 161 -7.48 -10.89 -3.42
N THR A 162 -8.59 -11.33 -4.03
CA THR A 162 -8.95 -12.77 -4.07
C THR A 162 -7.97 -13.54 -4.95
N TRP A 163 -7.64 -13.02 -6.14
CA TRP A 163 -6.63 -13.62 -7.01
C TRP A 163 -5.22 -13.54 -6.42
N ASP A 164 -4.86 -12.41 -5.81
CA ASP A 164 -3.57 -12.28 -5.09
C ASP A 164 -3.49 -13.31 -3.96
N SER A 165 -4.55 -13.49 -3.17
CA SER A 165 -4.59 -14.48 -2.08
C SER A 165 -4.41 -15.91 -2.62
N LEU A 166 -5.05 -16.25 -3.73
CA LEU A 166 -4.92 -17.58 -4.34
C LEU A 166 -3.52 -17.84 -4.90
N VAL A 167 -2.95 -16.87 -5.62
CA VAL A 167 -1.59 -17.00 -6.16
C VAL A 167 -0.57 -17.09 -5.03
N ILE A 168 -0.66 -16.22 -4.03
CA ILE A 168 0.36 -16.08 -2.98
C ILE A 168 0.24 -17.18 -1.92
N THR A 169 -0.98 -17.47 -1.48
CA THR A 169 -1.24 -18.33 -0.30
C THR A 169 -2.11 -19.55 -0.59
N GLY A 170 -2.57 -19.72 -1.83
CA GLY A 170 -3.43 -20.82 -2.24
C GLY A 170 -4.82 -20.78 -1.63
N GLY A 171 -5.60 -21.83 -1.87
CA GLY A 171 -6.95 -21.98 -1.34
C GLY A 171 -7.00 -21.96 0.20
N LEU A 172 -5.98 -22.50 0.88
CA LEU A 172 -5.94 -22.49 2.35
C LEU A 172 -5.78 -21.07 2.89
N GLY A 173 -4.88 -20.29 2.30
CA GLY A 173 -4.70 -18.90 2.70
C GLY A 173 -5.90 -18.03 2.33
N LEU A 174 -6.58 -18.26 1.20
CA LEU A 174 -7.85 -17.61 0.89
C LEU A 174 -8.92 -17.90 1.97
N VAL A 175 -9.02 -19.14 2.45
CA VAL A 175 -9.95 -19.50 3.54
C VAL A 175 -9.61 -18.76 4.83
N VAL A 176 -8.33 -18.67 5.19
CA VAL A 176 -7.88 -17.91 6.37
C VAL A 176 -8.18 -16.42 6.21
N TYR A 177 -7.90 -15.86 5.04
CA TYR A 177 -8.19 -14.47 4.69
C TYR A 177 -9.68 -14.14 4.80
N LEU A 178 -10.56 -14.96 4.20
CA LEU A 178 -12.01 -14.79 4.31
C LEU A 178 -12.51 -15.04 5.73
N GLY A 179 -11.90 -15.99 6.45
CA GLY A 179 -12.19 -16.25 7.86
C GLY A 179 -11.87 -15.06 8.76
N LEU A 180 -10.77 -14.34 8.49
CA LEU A 180 -10.43 -13.08 9.17
C LEU A 180 -11.51 -12.02 8.93
N PHE A 181 -11.87 -11.76 7.67
CA PHE A 181 -12.92 -10.78 7.34
C PHE A 181 -14.28 -11.17 7.93
N LEU A 182 -14.71 -12.43 7.81
CA LEU A 182 -15.96 -12.91 8.40
C LEU A 182 -15.96 -12.80 9.93
N SER A 183 -14.80 -12.98 10.58
CA SER A 183 -14.67 -12.77 12.03
C SER A 183 -14.83 -11.30 12.39
N VAL A 184 -14.16 -10.39 11.69
CA VAL A 184 -14.31 -8.95 11.87
C VAL A 184 -15.75 -8.51 11.61
N PHE A 185 -16.39 -9.06 10.56
CA PHE A 185 -17.80 -8.81 10.26
C PHE A 185 -18.72 -9.28 11.39
N TYR A 186 -18.54 -10.52 11.84
CA TYR A 186 -19.31 -11.08 12.94
C TYR A 186 -19.18 -10.26 14.23
N TYR A 187 -17.96 -9.96 14.67
CA TYR A 187 -17.74 -9.23 15.92
C TYR A 187 -18.18 -7.77 15.82
N GLY A 188 -17.97 -7.12 14.67
CA GLY A 188 -18.47 -5.77 14.43
C GLY A 188 -19.99 -5.70 14.52
N LEU A 189 -20.71 -6.57 13.81
CA LEU A 189 -22.17 -6.65 13.89
C LEU A 189 -22.65 -7.04 15.29
N LYS A 190 -21.96 -7.96 15.97
CA LYS A 190 -22.25 -8.35 17.35
C LYS A 190 -22.13 -7.19 18.33
N TRP A 191 -21.08 -6.37 18.24
CA TRP A 191 -20.87 -5.24 19.14
C TRP A 191 -21.77 -4.04 18.84
N ILE A 192 -22.19 -3.86 17.58
CA ILE A 192 -23.30 -2.95 17.20
C ILE A 192 -24.65 -3.47 17.75
N GLY A 193 -24.69 -4.76 18.11
CA GLY A 193 -25.86 -5.46 18.64
C GLY A 193 -26.67 -6.17 17.57
N LEU A 194 -26.31 -6.13 16.29
CA LEU A 194 -27.09 -6.79 15.22
C LEU A 194 -27.05 -8.32 15.27
N ILE A 195 -26.21 -8.92 16.12
CA ILE A 195 -26.16 -10.36 16.36
C ILE A 195 -26.10 -10.62 17.87
N GLU A 196 -27.22 -11.05 18.46
CA GLU A 196 -27.38 -11.31 19.90
C GLU A 196 -27.53 -12.81 20.20
N SER A 197 -28.04 -13.60 19.24
CA SER A 197 -28.33 -15.03 19.43
C SER A 197 -27.56 -15.96 18.50
N SER A 198 -27.42 -17.24 18.87
CA SER A 198 -26.83 -18.26 18.00
C SER A 198 -27.59 -18.46 16.69
N ARG A 199 -28.92 -18.24 16.69
CA ARG A 199 -29.74 -18.30 15.47
C ARG A 199 -29.37 -17.17 14.51
N GLN A 200 -29.27 -15.93 15.00
CA GLN A 200 -28.85 -14.77 14.21
C GLN A 200 -27.44 -14.95 13.65
N ARG A 201 -26.50 -15.46 14.47
CA ARG A 201 -25.15 -15.82 14.00
C ARG A 201 -25.20 -16.81 12.84
N ASN A 202 -25.99 -17.89 12.97
CA ASN A 202 -26.06 -18.92 11.94
C ASN A 202 -26.70 -18.37 10.64
N ILE A 203 -27.75 -17.55 10.74
CA ILE A 203 -28.36 -16.89 9.57
C ILE A 203 -27.33 -16.00 8.88
N PHE A 204 -26.62 -15.15 9.63
CA PHE A 204 -25.55 -14.30 9.10
C PHE A 204 -24.47 -15.11 8.37
N LEU A 205 -23.97 -16.19 8.98
CA LEU A 205 -22.96 -17.05 8.36
C LEU A 205 -23.49 -17.72 7.09
N VAL A 206 -24.72 -18.24 7.12
CA VAL A 206 -25.34 -18.88 5.95
C VAL A 206 -25.54 -17.87 4.82
N THR A 207 -26.03 -16.67 5.09
CA THR A 207 -26.25 -15.66 4.04
C THR A 207 -24.93 -15.19 3.44
N CYS A 208 -23.88 -14.99 4.24
CA CYS A 208 -22.55 -14.64 3.75
C CYS A 208 -21.94 -15.76 2.89
N LEU A 209 -21.95 -17.01 3.37
CA LEU A 209 -21.36 -18.15 2.66
C LEU A 209 -22.15 -18.49 1.39
N ALA A 210 -23.48 -18.55 1.48
CA ALA A 210 -24.33 -18.78 0.31
C ALA A 210 -24.20 -17.63 -0.69
N GLY A 211 -24.18 -16.38 -0.21
CA GLY A 211 -23.91 -15.20 -1.04
C GLY A 211 -22.59 -15.32 -1.78
N GLY A 212 -21.51 -15.70 -1.09
CA GLY A 212 -20.19 -15.92 -1.69
C GLY A 212 -20.20 -17.00 -2.77
N VAL A 213 -20.82 -18.16 -2.49
CA VAL A 213 -20.94 -19.26 -3.47
C VAL A 213 -21.77 -18.85 -4.68
N ILE A 214 -22.94 -18.23 -4.46
CA ILE A 214 -23.83 -17.76 -5.54
C ILE A 214 -23.12 -16.68 -6.36
N GLY A 215 -22.41 -15.75 -5.72
CA GLY A 215 -21.66 -14.70 -6.39
C GLY A 215 -20.51 -15.27 -7.23
N ALA A 216 -19.70 -16.16 -6.66
CA ALA A 216 -18.61 -16.82 -7.35
C ALA A 216 -19.11 -17.58 -8.60
N ILE A 217 -20.07 -18.48 -8.42
CA ILE A 217 -20.62 -19.30 -9.52
C ILE A 217 -21.36 -18.42 -10.53
N GLY A 218 -22.25 -17.55 -10.05
CA GLY A 218 -23.11 -16.73 -10.90
C GLY A 218 -22.33 -15.78 -11.80
N VAL A 219 -21.33 -15.08 -11.24
CA VAL A 219 -20.50 -14.15 -12.04
C VAL A 219 -19.55 -14.90 -12.97
N SER A 220 -18.95 -16.02 -12.53
CA SER A 220 -18.11 -16.85 -13.40
C SER A 220 -18.88 -17.46 -14.57
N LEU A 221 -20.13 -17.89 -14.37
CA LEU A 221 -21.00 -18.39 -15.44
C LEU A 221 -21.51 -17.27 -16.36
N TRP A 222 -21.78 -16.08 -15.82
CA TRP A 222 -22.24 -14.93 -16.61
C TRP A 222 -21.14 -14.33 -17.49
N ARG A 223 -19.87 -14.40 -17.04
CA ARG A 223 -18.72 -13.83 -17.74
C ARG A 223 -17.73 -14.91 -18.15
N GLU A 224 -16.79 -15.23 -17.27
CA GLU A 224 -15.82 -16.30 -17.43
C GLU A 224 -15.19 -16.63 -16.06
N PRO A 225 -14.50 -17.78 -15.90
CA PRO A 225 -13.89 -18.18 -14.63
C PRO A 225 -12.98 -17.10 -14.01
N ALA A 226 -12.32 -16.28 -14.82
CA ALA A 226 -11.47 -15.17 -14.38
C ALA A 226 -12.20 -14.14 -13.48
N TYR A 227 -13.54 -14.04 -13.57
CA TYR A 227 -14.33 -13.16 -12.70
C TYR A 227 -14.65 -13.76 -11.32
N PHE A 228 -14.18 -14.98 -11.01
CA PHE A 228 -14.33 -15.59 -9.68
C PHE A 228 -13.87 -14.66 -8.56
N GLY A 229 -12.71 -14.01 -8.76
CA GLY A 229 -12.13 -13.09 -7.78
C GLY A 229 -12.97 -11.85 -7.49
N VAL A 230 -13.93 -11.51 -8.35
CA VAL A 230 -14.92 -10.45 -8.10
C VAL A 230 -16.20 -11.08 -7.53
N GLY A 231 -16.69 -12.17 -8.11
CA GLY A 231 -17.95 -12.80 -7.71
C GLY A 231 -17.98 -13.23 -6.25
N LEU A 232 -16.92 -13.87 -5.76
CA LEU A 232 -16.84 -14.38 -4.39
C LEU A 232 -16.97 -13.28 -3.31
N PRO A 233 -16.09 -12.26 -3.25
CA PRO A 233 -16.16 -11.22 -2.22
C PRO A 233 -17.42 -10.36 -2.34
N PHE A 234 -17.89 -10.02 -3.55
CA PHE A 234 -19.14 -9.28 -3.73
C PHE A 234 -20.36 -10.09 -3.28
N GLY A 235 -20.35 -11.39 -3.52
CA GLY A 235 -21.35 -12.32 -3.00
C GLY A 235 -21.40 -12.33 -1.47
N ILE A 236 -20.23 -12.39 -0.82
CA ILE A 236 -20.13 -12.32 0.65
C ILE A 236 -20.66 -11.00 1.18
N ALA A 237 -20.25 -9.87 0.58
CA ALA A 237 -20.72 -8.54 0.98
C ALA A 237 -22.24 -8.40 0.79
N ALA A 238 -22.79 -8.89 -0.32
CA ALA A 238 -24.23 -8.90 -0.57
C ALA A 238 -24.97 -9.78 0.45
N GLY A 239 -24.46 -10.96 0.77
CA GLY A 239 -25.00 -11.85 1.79
C GLY A 239 -25.05 -11.22 3.19
N MET A 240 -24.01 -10.45 3.54
CA MET A 240 -23.98 -9.67 4.78
C MET A 240 -25.01 -8.52 4.76
N LEU A 241 -25.07 -7.74 3.67
CA LEU A 241 -26.03 -6.65 3.55
C LEU A 241 -27.48 -7.16 3.57
N LEU A 242 -27.75 -8.31 2.94
CA LEU A 242 -29.07 -8.97 3.00
C LEU A 242 -29.46 -9.33 4.43
N TYR A 243 -28.51 -9.81 5.24
CA TYR A 243 -28.75 -10.05 6.67
C TYR A 243 -29.13 -8.75 7.40
N VAL A 244 -28.40 -7.65 7.16
CA VAL A 244 -28.67 -6.34 7.79
C VAL A 244 -30.00 -5.76 7.31
N VAL A 245 -30.33 -5.87 6.03
CA VAL A 245 -31.63 -5.44 5.47
C VAL A 245 -32.77 -6.23 6.10
N TYR A 246 -32.63 -7.56 6.21
CA TYR A 246 -33.62 -8.40 6.89
C TYR A 246 -33.80 -7.97 8.35
N TYR A 247 -32.70 -7.72 9.07
CA TYR A 247 -32.75 -7.27 10.45
C TYR A 247 -33.42 -5.90 10.59
N ALA A 248 -33.06 -4.95 9.73
CA ALA A 248 -33.62 -3.60 9.70
C ALA A 248 -35.11 -3.60 9.36
N PHE A 249 -35.56 -4.53 8.51
CA PHE A 249 -36.96 -4.70 8.16
C PHE A 249 -37.78 -5.24 9.34
N VAL A 250 -37.26 -6.22 10.08
CA VAL A 250 -37.96 -6.83 11.22
C VAL A 250 -38.14 -5.84 12.39
N GLN A 251 -37.22 -4.88 12.56
CA GLN A 251 -37.23 -3.86 13.62
C GLN A 251 -37.46 -4.45 15.03
N PRO A 252 -36.52 -5.28 15.54
CA PRO A 252 -36.66 -5.87 16.86
C PRO A 252 -36.79 -4.79 17.94
N ASN A 253 -37.67 -5.06 18.90
CA ASN A 253 -37.95 -4.13 20.00
C ASN A 253 -36.71 -4.03 20.89
N ARG A 254 -36.22 -2.80 21.11
CA ARG A 254 -35.05 -2.51 21.95
C ARG A 254 -35.39 -1.47 22.99
N ASP A 255 -34.63 -1.44 24.06
CA ASP A 255 -34.69 -0.32 25.00
C ASP A 255 -34.07 0.95 24.38
N PRO A 256 -34.50 2.15 24.79
CA PRO A 256 -33.83 3.38 24.39
C PRO A 256 -32.36 3.34 24.80
N LEU A 257 -31.46 3.69 23.88
CA LEU A 257 -30.03 3.71 24.13
C LEU A 257 -29.67 4.93 24.99
N SER A 258 -28.78 4.75 25.97
CA SER A 258 -28.13 5.88 26.66
C SER A 258 -27.28 6.71 25.69
N GLN A 259 -26.92 7.95 26.08
CA GLN A 259 -26.05 8.77 25.23
C GLN A 259 -24.67 8.13 25.00
N GLY A 260 -24.12 7.47 26.03
CA GLY A 260 -22.86 6.74 25.94
C GLY A 260 -22.94 5.58 24.95
N GLU A 261 -23.99 4.77 25.03
CA GLU A 261 -24.20 3.64 24.11
C GLU A 261 -24.47 4.09 22.68
N MET A 262 -25.21 5.19 22.50
CA MET A 262 -25.43 5.79 21.18
C MET A 262 -24.09 6.16 20.52
N THR A 263 -23.23 6.87 21.24
CA THR A 263 -21.90 7.25 20.76
C THR A 263 -21.09 6.02 20.38
N ARG A 264 -21.07 4.99 21.25
CA ARG A 264 -20.39 3.73 21.01
C ARG A 264 -20.87 3.05 19.72
N ILE A 265 -22.19 2.92 19.54
CA ILE A 265 -22.79 2.25 18.37
C ILE A 265 -22.49 3.05 17.09
N LEU A 266 -22.55 4.38 17.13
CA LEU A 266 -22.20 5.23 15.98
C LEU A 266 -20.73 5.04 15.59
N THR A 267 -19.82 5.08 16.55
CA THR A 267 -18.38 4.86 16.30
C THR A 267 -18.14 3.47 15.70
N LEU A 268 -18.74 2.42 16.27
CA LEU A 268 -18.64 1.07 15.72
C LEU A 268 -19.20 0.97 14.29
N SER A 269 -20.31 1.65 14.02
CA SER A 269 -20.94 1.64 12.69
C SER A 269 -20.08 2.31 11.64
N VAL A 270 -19.41 3.42 11.99
CA VAL A 270 -18.48 4.12 11.08
C VAL A 270 -17.22 3.29 10.83
N LEU A 271 -16.61 2.74 11.88
CA LEU A 271 -15.43 1.87 11.74
C LEU A 271 -15.75 0.64 10.88
N PHE A 272 -16.90 0.02 11.12
CA PHE A 272 -17.36 -1.12 10.34
C PHE A 272 -17.65 -0.76 8.88
N ALA A 273 -18.32 0.37 8.63
CA ALA A 273 -18.57 0.87 7.28
C ALA A 273 -17.27 1.09 6.50
N ALA A 274 -16.22 1.60 7.15
CA ALA A 274 -14.91 1.77 6.54
C ALA A 274 -14.22 0.44 6.21
N ILE A 275 -14.28 -0.55 7.13
CA ILE A 275 -13.74 -1.90 6.88
C ILE A 275 -14.49 -2.59 5.73
N LEU A 276 -15.80 -2.45 5.68
CA LEU A 276 -16.63 -2.98 4.60
C LEU A 276 -16.32 -2.31 3.26
N ALA A 277 -16.17 -0.98 3.26
CA ALA A 277 -15.76 -0.23 2.07
C ALA A 277 -14.40 -0.71 1.54
N HIS A 278 -13.43 -0.92 2.43
CA HIS A 278 -12.13 -1.47 2.09
C HIS A 278 -12.23 -2.88 1.49
N PHE A 279 -13.00 -3.79 2.11
CA PHE A 279 -13.21 -5.14 1.60
C PHE A 279 -13.76 -5.15 0.17
N VAL A 280 -14.66 -4.23 -0.16
CA VAL A 280 -15.20 -4.08 -1.53
C VAL A 280 -14.16 -3.49 -2.48
N GLU A 281 -13.41 -2.48 -2.04
CA GLU A 281 -12.48 -1.71 -2.86
C GLU A 281 -11.25 -2.51 -3.34
N ILE A 282 -10.65 -3.32 -2.47
CA ILE A 282 -9.44 -4.12 -2.78
C ILE A 282 -9.66 -5.21 -3.83
N ASN A 283 -10.92 -5.51 -4.18
CA ASN A 283 -11.24 -6.45 -5.25
C ASN A 283 -11.29 -5.80 -6.64
N PHE A 284 -11.10 -4.48 -6.70
CA PHE A 284 -10.95 -3.70 -7.94
C PHE A 284 -9.70 -2.80 -7.94
N GLY A 285 -8.80 -3.00 -6.97
CA GLY A 285 -7.61 -2.20 -6.73
C GLY A 285 -6.44 -3.07 -6.28
N ILE A 286 -5.36 -2.43 -5.84
CA ILE A 286 -4.21 -3.12 -5.23
C ILE A 286 -4.20 -2.72 -3.75
N ALA A 287 -4.22 -3.71 -2.85
CA ALA A 287 -4.03 -3.46 -1.44
C ALA A 287 -2.57 -3.07 -1.16
N ILE A 288 -2.31 -1.78 -1.06
CA ILE A 288 -0.99 -1.24 -0.70
C ILE A 288 -0.80 -1.16 0.82
N VAL A 289 0.44 -0.97 1.26
CA VAL A 289 0.83 -0.88 2.68
C VAL A 289 -0.07 0.06 3.48
N SER A 290 -0.40 1.24 2.94
CA SER A 290 -1.28 2.19 3.62
C SER A 290 -2.69 1.63 3.84
N THR A 291 -3.32 1.04 2.81
CA THR A 291 -4.68 0.46 2.92
C THR A 291 -4.74 -0.69 3.91
N ARG A 292 -3.74 -1.60 3.88
CA ARG A 292 -3.61 -2.71 4.84
C ARG A 292 -3.40 -2.19 6.26
N THR A 293 -2.62 -1.12 6.44
CA THR A 293 -2.40 -0.49 7.74
C THR A 293 -3.71 0.09 8.30
N HIS A 294 -4.50 0.79 7.47
CA HIS A 294 -5.80 1.33 7.89
C HIS A 294 -6.78 0.23 8.31
N PHE A 295 -6.81 -0.90 7.58
CA PHE A 295 -7.62 -2.06 7.99
C PHE A 295 -7.27 -2.52 9.41
N TRP A 296 -5.99 -2.73 9.72
CA TRP A 296 -5.56 -3.18 11.04
C TRP A 296 -5.83 -2.14 12.13
N VAL A 297 -5.64 -0.85 11.84
CA VAL A 297 -6.00 0.24 12.76
C VAL A 297 -7.51 0.23 13.05
N TYR A 298 -8.36 0.13 12.02
CA TYR A 298 -9.81 0.09 12.20
C TYR A 298 -10.27 -1.17 12.93
N ALA A 299 -9.68 -2.34 12.64
CA ALA A 299 -9.97 -3.57 13.38
C ALA A 299 -9.57 -3.47 14.85
N GLY A 300 -8.41 -2.87 15.15
CA GLY A 300 -7.95 -2.61 16.52
C GLY A 300 -8.89 -1.64 17.26
N LEU A 301 -9.31 -0.55 16.61
CA LEU A 301 -10.29 0.38 17.17
C LEU A 301 -11.67 -0.26 17.37
N LEU A 302 -12.08 -1.14 16.46
CA LEU A 302 -13.32 -1.91 16.59
C LEU A 302 -13.29 -2.78 17.85
N ILE A 303 -12.16 -3.48 18.11
CA ILE A 303 -11.95 -4.25 19.34
C ILE A 303 -11.94 -3.32 20.57
N ALA A 304 -11.24 -2.19 20.50
CA ALA A 304 -11.14 -1.25 21.60
C ALA A 304 -12.52 -0.73 22.03
N VAL A 305 -13.29 -0.19 21.09
CA VAL A 305 -14.63 0.39 21.31
C VAL A 305 -15.69 -0.69 21.58
N GLY A 306 -15.58 -1.83 20.89
CA GLY A 306 -16.56 -2.91 20.95
C GLY A 306 -16.45 -3.77 22.20
N TYR A 307 -15.22 -4.00 22.69
CA TYR A 307 -14.93 -4.99 23.72
C TYR A 307 -14.15 -4.46 24.93
N ILE A 308 -13.09 -3.68 24.71
CA ILE A 308 -12.16 -3.27 25.79
C ILE A 308 -12.77 -2.15 26.65
N LEU A 309 -13.10 -1.02 26.03
CA LEU A 309 -13.60 0.18 26.73
C LEU A 309 -14.89 -0.09 27.53
N PRO A 310 -15.92 -0.78 26.98
CA PRO A 310 -17.14 -1.07 27.74
C PRO A 310 -16.89 -1.89 29.02
N ARG A 311 -15.89 -2.80 29.01
CA ARG A 311 -15.53 -3.59 30.19
C ARG A 311 -14.83 -2.79 31.28
N HIS A 312 -14.26 -1.66 30.92
CA HIS A 312 -13.72 -0.69 31.87
C HIS A 312 -14.77 0.32 32.35
N GLY A 313 -16.04 0.14 31.95
CA GLY A 313 -17.14 1.01 32.35
C GLY A 313 -17.20 2.31 31.56
N GLU A 314 -16.40 2.46 30.51
CA GLU A 314 -16.59 3.52 29.52
C GLU A 314 -17.95 3.31 28.85
N TYR A 315 -18.68 4.41 28.61
CA TYR A 315 -20.07 4.43 28.13
C TYR A 315 -21.16 4.08 29.14
N ASN A 316 -20.82 3.67 30.37
CA ASN A 316 -21.81 3.66 31.46
C ASN A 316 -21.99 5.09 31.96
N GLU A 317 -23.24 5.58 32.01
CA GLU A 317 -23.52 6.82 32.72
C GLU A 317 -23.17 6.62 34.20
N ARG A 318 -22.00 7.12 34.64
CA ARG A 318 -21.79 7.37 36.06
C ARG A 318 -22.86 8.40 36.43
N ASN A 319 -23.77 8.02 37.32
CA ASN A 319 -24.69 8.94 37.96
C ASN A 319 -23.87 9.98 38.76
N SER A 320 -23.41 11.03 38.08
CA SER A 320 -22.70 12.17 38.65
C SER A 320 -23.53 12.87 39.73
N SER A 321 -24.85 12.65 39.73
CA SER A 321 -25.79 13.09 40.76
C SER A 321 -25.67 12.29 42.06
N ALA A 322 -25.50 10.97 42.02
CA ALA A 322 -25.49 10.13 43.22
C ALA A 322 -24.21 10.29 44.06
N GLU A 323 -23.05 10.48 43.41
CA GLU A 323 -21.79 10.78 44.12
C GLU A 323 -21.78 12.20 44.71
N MET A 324 -22.41 13.19 44.05
CA MET A 324 -22.56 14.53 44.61
C MET A 324 -23.57 14.59 45.77
N GLU A 325 -24.59 13.74 45.75
CA GLU A 325 -25.62 13.68 46.79
C GLU A 325 -25.12 12.93 48.03
N GLN A 326 -24.34 11.86 47.87
CA GLN A 326 -23.65 11.19 48.99
C GLN A 326 -22.57 12.08 49.65
N VAL A 327 -21.88 12.93 48.88
CA VAL A 327 -20.94 13.92 49.44
C VAL A 327 -21.67 15.07 50.14
N ARG A 328 -22.89 15.43 49.69
CA ARG A 328 -23.74 16.43 50.36
C ARG A 328 -24.39 15.90 51.65
N GLU A 329 -24.85 14.65 51.66
CA GLU A 329 -25.38 14.01 52.88
C GLU A 329 -24.26 13.77 53.92
N ALA A 330 -23.05 13.39 53.50
CA ALA A 330 -21.91 13.25 54.39
C ALA A 330 -21.44 14.57 55.03
N ALA A 331 -21.78 15.72 54.43
CA ALA A 331 -21.47 17.05 54.95
C ALA A 331 -22.51 17.57 55.98
N HIS A 332 -23.58 16.82 56.26
CA HIS A 332 -24.68 17.24 57.13
C HIS A 332 -24.90 16.28 58.31
N VAL A 333 -23.84 16.05 59.10
CA VAL A 333 -23.95 15.44 60.43
C VAL A 333 -23.69 16.53 61.48
N PRO A 334 -24.64 16.83 62.40
CA PRO A 334 -24.42 17.82 63.45
C PRO A 334 -23.45 17.28 64.51
N ASP A 335 -22.50 18.14 64.86
CA ASP A 335 -21.47 17.89 65.87
C ASP A 335 -22.08 17.73 67.27
N LYS A 336 -21.98 16.54 67.85
CA LYS A 336 -22.24 16.30 69.27
C LYS A 336 -20.96 15.77 69.91
N ASN A 337 -20.44 16.58 70.82
CA ASN A 337 -19.42 16.26 71.82
C ASN A 337 -19.47 14.80 72.30
N GLU A 338 -18.32 14.12 72.28
CA GLU A 338 -17.90 13.34 73.44
C GLU A 338 -16.39 13.06 73.41
N THR A 339 -15.75 13.51 74.48
CA THR A 339 -14.39 13.19 74.89
C THR A 339 -14.27 11.72 75.22
N ARG A 340 -13.38 10.99 74.55
CA ARG A 340 -12.83 9.74 75.12
C ARG A 340 -11.45 9.38 74.57
N THR A 341 -10.56 9.21 75.54
CA THR A 341 -9.16 8.85 75.47
C THR A 341 -8.98 7.41 74.98
N GLY A 342 -8.05 7.19 74.05
CA GLY A 342 -7.71 5.85 73.57
C GLY A 342 -6.45 5.85 72.71
N LYS A 343 -5.32 5.45 73.31
CA LYS A 343 -4.02 5.24 72.66
C LYS A 343 -4.19 4.32 71.43
N SER A 344 -3.90 4.85 70.24
CA SER A 344 -3.58 4.03 69.07
C SER A 344 -2.30 4.53 68.41
N ARG A 345 -1.50 3.55 68.02
CA ARG A 345 -0.09 3.57 67.65
C ARG A 345 0.15 4.52 66.48
N ARG A 346 0.90 5.60 66.72
CA ARG A 346 1.36 6.55 65.70
C ARG A 346 2.35 5.85 64.76
N LYS A 347 1.85 5.27 63.66
CA LYS A 347 2.70 4.84 62.54
C LYS A 347 3.13 6.13 61.83
N LYS A 348 4.39 6.52 62.04
CA LYS A 348 5.03 7.66 61.40
C LYS A 348 5.09 7.37 59.90
N VAL A 349 4.07 7.80 59.16
CA VAL A 349 4.12 7.86 57.70
C VAL A 349 4.96 9.09 57.39
N GLU A 350 6.22 8.87 57.04
CA GLU A 350 7.01 9.90 56.37
C GLU A 350 6.26 10.29 55.09
N PRO A 351 5.96 11.58 54.87
CA PRO A 351 5.48 12.00 53.57
C PRO A 351 6.66 11.88 52.62
N SER A 352 6.71 10.79 51.85
CA SER A 352 7.54 10.74 50.66
C SER A 352 6.99 11.77 49.68
N HIS A 353 7.40 13.04 49.82
CA HIS A 353 7.24 14.05 48.80
C HIS A 353 8.12 13.65 47.60
N ARG A 354 7.64 12.71 46.78
CA ARG A 354 8.00 12.69 45.37
C ARG A 354 7.12 13.75 44.72
N VAL A 355 7.69 14.93 44.53
CA VAL A 355 7.15 15.93 43.62
C VAL A 355 7.23 15.34 42.22
N THR A 356 6.19 14.62 41.80
CA THR A 356 5.98 14.36 40.37
C THR A 356 5.34 15.62 39.82
N THR A 357 6.10 16.40 39.06
CA THR A 357 5.59 17.53 38.28
C THR A 357 4.58 16.99 37.27
N SER A 358 3.29 16.97 37.62
CA SER A 358 2.23 16.62 36.68
C SER A 358 2.07 17.77 35.69
N VAL A 359 2.41 17.54 34.42
CA VAL A 359 2.17 18.50 33.34
C VAL A 359 0.67 18.79 33.28
N PRO A 360 0.23 20.07 33.23
CA PRO A 360 -1.19 20.38 33.09
C PRO A 360 -1.80 19.72 31.86
N GLN A 361 -2.97 19.10 31.97
CA GLN A 361 -3.60 18.33 30.88
C GLN A 361 -3.75 19.17 29.60
N TRP A 362 -4.20 20.42 29.72
CA TRP A 362 -4.32 21.33 28.57
C TRP A 362 -2.99 21.56 27.84
N LEU A 363 -1.86 21.52 28.56
CA LEU A 363 -0.53 21.67 27.98
C LEU A 363 -0.10 20.38 27.28
N SER A 364 -0.39 19.22 27.87
CA SER A 364 -0.19 17.91 27.23
C SER A 364 -0.96 17.82 25.91
N ASP A 365 -2.26 18.11 25.93
CA ASP A 365 -3.11 18.16 24.72
C ASP A 365 -2.52 19.07 23.65
N THR A 366 -2.04 20.25 24.05
CA THR A 366 -1.50 21.25 23.12
C THR A 366 -0.22 20.74 22.48
N VAL A 367 0.68 20.13 23.26
CA VAL A 367 1.95 19.57 22.75
C VAL A 367 1.71 18.38 21.84
N ILE A 368 0.76 17.49 22.16
CA ILE A 368 0.38 16.39 21.27
C ILE A 368 -0.19 16.95 19.95
N GLY A 369 -1.01 18.00 20.02
CA GLY A 369 -1.51 18.71 18.85
C GLY A 369 -0.39 19.31 18.00
N ILE A 370 0.62 19.92 18.62
CA ILE A 370 1.83 20.41 17.93
C ILE A 370 2.49 19.26 17.17
N PHE A 371 2.73 18.12 17.82
CA PHE A 371 3.42 16.99 17.20
C PHE A 371 2.63 16.35 16.07
N ILE A 372 1.31 16.14 16.22
CA ILE A 372 0.48 15.58 15.15
C ILE A 372 0.46 16.50 13.93
N VAL A 373 0.24 17.80 14.14
CA VAL A 373 0.24 18.77 13.04
C VAL A 373 1.62 18.86 12.40
N SER A 374 2.70 18.86 13.19
CA SER A 374 4.06 18.82 12.66
C SER A 374 4.36 17.58 11.83
N LEU A 375 3.90 16.40 12.27
CA LEU A 375 4.07 15.16 11.52
C LEU A 375 3.43 15.25 10.13
N LEU A 376 2.23 15.83 10.03
CA LEU A 376 1.56 16.07 8.76
C LEU A 376 2.36 17.02 7.86
N LEU A 377 2.81 18.16 8.40
CA LEU A 377 3.53 19.17 7.63
C LEU A 377 4.92 18.73 7.18
N ILE A 378 5.65 17.99 8.03
CA ILE A 378 6.94 17.40 7.70
C ILE A 378 6.81 16.37 6.59
N THR A 379 5.75 15.55 6.63
CA THR A 379 5.47 14.56 5.57
C THR A 379 5.13 15.23 4.24
N ILE A 380 4.26 16.25 4.24
CA ILE A 380 3.95 17.03 3.03
C ILE A 380 5.20 17.75 2.52
N GLY A 381 5.99 18.33 3.43
CA GLY A 381 7.23 19.00 3.12
C GLY A 381 8.25 18.10 2.44
N TYR A 382 8.51 16.93 3.00
CA TYR A 382 9.38 15.92 2.41
C TYR A 382 8.90 15.47 1.03
N ALA A 383 7.58 15.35 0.83
CA ALA A 383 7.01 14.91 -0.45
C ALA A 383 7.07 15.96 -1.57
N TYR A 384 7.03 17.25 -1.24
CA TYR A 384 6.88 18.33 -2.23
C TYR A 384 8.06 19.29 -2.34
N ILE A 385 8.96 19.35 -1.35
CA ILE A 385 10.17 20.18 -1.46
C ILE A 385 11.16 19.47 -2.39
N THR A 386 11.47 20.12 -3.51
CA THR A 386 12.40 19.61 -4.52
C THR A 386 13.30 20.75 -4.99
N ASN A 387 14.57 20.45 -5.31
CA ASN A 387 15.51 21.44 -5.81
C ASN A 387 15.65 21.40 -7.34
N SER A 388 14.53 21.42 -8.07
CA SER A 388 14.54 21.32 -9.54
C SER A 388 15.20 22.50 -10.27
N ARG A 389 15.52 23.59 -9.55
CA ARG A 389 16.14 24.80 -10.12
C ARG A 389 17.58 25.01 -9.64
N HIS A 390 18.15 24.01 -8.95
CA HIS A 390 19.55 24.04 -8.51
C HIS A 390 19.87 25.27 -7.64
N TYR A 391 18.95 25.66 -6.75
CA TYR A 391 19.20 26.76 -5.81
C TYR A 391 20.20 26.32 -4.75
N SER A 392 21.07 27.26 -4.32
CA SER A 392 22.11 27.06 -3.30
C SER A 392 21.67 27.47 -1.89
N HIS A 393 20.42 27.91 -1.72
CA HIS A 393 19.90 28.38 -0.44
C HIS A 393 18.57 27.68 -0.10
N ALA A 394 18.48 27.15 1.13
CA ALA A 394 17.33 26.39 1.61
C ALA A 394 16.00 27.14 1.47
N PHE A 395 15.99 28.44 1.76
CA PHE A 395 14.77 29.25 1.68
C PHE A 395 14.22 29.34 0.26
N ASP A 396 15.09 29.52 -0.74
CA ASP A 396 14.68 29.61 -2.14
C ASP A 396 14.13 28.28 -2.65
N ILE A 397 14.70 27.16 -2.21
CA ILE A 397 14.21 25.80 -2.50
C ILE A 397 12.79 25.61 -1.93
N ILE A 398 12.59 25.97 -0.66
CA ILE A 398 11.27 25.85 0.00
C ILE A 398 10.23 26.75 -0.67
N ALA A 399 10.59 28.02 -0.88
CA ALA A 399 9.68 29.01 -1.45
C ALA A 399 9.26 28.64 -2.88
N SER A 400 10.21 28.22 -3.72
CA SER A 400 9.92 27.79 -5.09
C SER A 400 9.08 26.51 -5.12
N SER A 401 9.41 25.51 -4.29
CA SER A 401 8.65 24.25 -4.20
C SER A 401 7.16 24.46 -3.89
N PHE A 402 6.82 25.48 -3.11
CA PHE A 402 5.43 25.77 -2.74
C PHE A 402 4.69 26.69 -3.72
N THR A 403 5.41 27.41 -4.59
CA THR A 403 4.85 28.49 -5.42
C THR A 403 5.04 28.30 -6.92
N ARG A 404 5.72 27.23 -7.35
CA ARG A 404 6.08 26.99 -8.75
C ARG A 404 5.80 25.55 -9.18
N LEU A 405 5.62 25.35 -10.48
CA LEU A 405 5.51 24.04 -11.13
C LEU A 405 6.69 23.83 -12.09
N PRO A 406 7.73 23.08 -11.69
CA PRO A 406 8.92 22.85 -12.52
C PRO A 406 8.56 22.22 -13.88
N ASN A 407 7.65 21.25 -13.87
CA ASN A 407 7.23 20.48 -15.06
C ASN A 407 6.32 21.27 -16.03
N ARG A 408 6.02 22.54 -15.74
CA ARG A 408 5.15 23.42 -16.55
C ARG A 408 5.85 24.74 -16.86
N GLY A 409 7.13 24.67 -17.23
CA GLY A 409 7.92 25.85 -17.58
C GLY A 409 8.05 26.83 -16.40
N ASP A 410 8.11 26.31 -15.17
CA ASP A 410 8.17 27.10 -13.94
C ASP A 410 6.98 28.06 -13.74
N ALA A 411 5.78 27.66 -14.19
CA ALA A 411 4.56 28.43 -13.98
C ALA A 411 4.31 28.69 -12.49
N LEU A 412 3.85 29.91 -12.17
CA LEU A 412 3.36 30.25 -10.84
C LEU A 412 2.15 29.38 -10.49
N SER A 413 2.21 28.73 -9.34
CA SER A 413 1.12 27.90 -8.82
C SER A 413 1.15 27.88 -7.30
N TYR A 414 0.03 28.23 -6.68
CA TYR A 414 -0.13 28.18 -5.23
C TYR A 414 -0.80 26.90 -4.76
N GLY A 415 -0.88 25.86 -5.60
CA GLY A 415 -1.58 24.61 -5.26
C GLY A 415 -0.95 23.89 -4.05
N VAL A 416 0.38 23.75 -4.04
CA VAL A 416 1.11 23.12 -2.92
C VAL A 416 1.06 24.01 -1.69
N LEU A 417 1.26 25.33 -1.83
CA LEU A 417 1.10 26.27 -0.72
C LEU A 417 -0.30 26.19 -0.10
N ALA A 418 -1.34 26.17 -0.92
CA ALA A 418 -2.72 26.02 -0.47
C ALA A 418 -2.94 24.68 0.26
N LEU A 419 -2.38 23.58 -0.24
CA LEU A 419 -2.42 22.27 0.43
C LEU A 419 -1.76 22.33 1.83
N VAL A 420 -0.57 22.91 1.93
CA VAL A 420 0.16 23.07 3.21
C VAL A 420 -0.64 23.93 4.18
N LEU A 421 -1.09 25.11 3.75
CA LEU A 421 -1.83 26.06 4.60
C LEU A 421 -3.18 25.51 5.05
N THR A 422 -3.93 24.87 4.14
CA THR A 422 -5.22 24.26 4.49
C THR A 422 -5.04 23.09 5.44
N THR A 423 -4.05 22.23 5.22
CA THR A 423 -3.74 21.12 6.14
C THR A 423 -3.35 21.64 7.51
N TRP A 424 -2.44 22.62 7.56
CA TRP A 424 -1.97 23.23 8.81
C TRP A 424 -3.12 23.83 9.62
N LEU A 425 -3.92 24.69 8.98
CA LEU A 425 -5.02 25.39 9.63
C LEU A 425 -6.12 24.42 10.08
N VAL A 426 -6.56 23.55 9.18
CA VAL A 426 -7.68 22.66 9.46
C VAL A 426 -7.31 21.61 10.50
N ALA A 427 -6.11 21.01 10.45
CA ALA A 427 -5.67 20.06 11.47
C ALA A 427 -5.54 20.73 12.86
N SER A 428 -4.99 21.96 12.91
CA SER A 428 -4.86 22.72 14.15
C SER A 428 -6.22 23.08 14.75
N ILE A 429 -7.17 23.52 13.93
CA ILE A 429 -8.54 23.83 14.36
C ILE A 429 -9.22 22.56 14.86
N LEU A 430 -9.14 21.45 14.12
CA LEU A 430 -9.78 20.19 14.51
C LEU A 430 -9.30 19.74 15.89
N TRP A 431 -7.98 19.69 16.10
CA TRP A 431 -7.41 19.28 17.38
C TRP A 431 -7.79 20.24 18.52
N ALA A 432 -7.75 21.55 18.26
CA ALA A 432 -8.15 22.56 19.24
C ALA A 432 -9.63 22.45 19.61
N VAL A 433 -10.52 22.19 18.64
CA VAL A 433 -11.96 21.98 18.88
C VAL A 433 -12.17 20.72 19.70
N GLU A 434 -11.62 19.58 19.27
CA GLU A 434 -11.84 18.27 19.90
C GLU A 434 -11.39 18.26 21.37
N THR A 435 -10.22 18.86 21.66
CA THR A 435 -9.70 18.95 23.03
C THR A 435 -10.31 20.09 23.86
N SER A 436 -11.09 21.00 23.26
CA SER A 436 -11.80 22.08 23.97
C SER A 436 -13.26 21.71 24.28
N LEU A 437 -13.86 20.79 23.52
CA LEU A 437 -15.14 20.18 23.85
C LEU A 437 -15.07 19.40 25.18
N ALA A 438 -13.90 18.80 25.48
CA ALA A 438 -13.64 18.12 26.74
C ALA A 438 -13.33 19.07 27.92
N ALA A 439 -12.83 20.29 27.66
CA ALA A 439 -12.39 21.24 28.68
C ALA A 439 -12.80 22.67 28.29
N SER A 440 -13.92 23.16 28.86
CA SER A 440 -14.42 24.56 28.86
C SER A 440 -13.80 25.51 27.80
N HIS A 441 -14.62 26.02 26.87
CA HIS A 441 -14.28 26.92 25.75
C HIS A 441 -13.28 28.08 26.02
N LYS A 442 -13.06 28.47 27.28
CA LYS A 442 -12.17 29.57 27.70
C LYS A 442 -10.73 29.49 27.17
N ASN A 443 -10.22 28.32 26.78
CA ASN A 443 -8.83 28.14 26.33
C ASN A 443 -8.66 27.88 24.83
N PHE A 444 -9.73 27.88 24.03
CA PHE A 444 -9.67 27.51 22.61
C PHE A 444 -8.63 28.32 21.83
N TRP A 445 -8.73 29.65 21.86
CA TRP A 445 -7.83 30.54 21.10
C TRP A 445 -6.37 30.42 21.53
N LYS A 446 -6.13 30.20 22.83
CA LYS A 446 -4.78 29.98 23.37
C LYS A 446 -4.20 28.65 22.89
N LYS A 447 -4.97 27.56 22.96
CA LYS A 447 -4.58 26.24 22.45
C LYS A 447 -4.29 26.31 20.95
N LEU A 448 -5.21 26.88 20.17
CA LEU A 448 -5.06 27.04 18.73
C LEU A 448 -3.79 27.84 18.37
N GLY A 449 -3.57 28.99 19.02
CA GLY A 449 -2.38 29.80 18.79
C GLY A 449 -1.07 29.08 19.10
N LEU A 450 -1.03 28.31 20.19
CA LEU A 450 0.14 27.49 20.55
C LEU A 450 0.36 26.33 19.59
N ILE A 451 -0.71 25.64 19.15
CA ILE A 451 -0.61 24.56 18.15
C ILE A 451 -0.08 25.12 16.83
N LEU A 452 -0.65 26.23 16.34
CA LEU A 452 -0.20 26.88 15.11
C LEU A 452 1.28 27.27 15.22
N ALA A 453 1.66 28.03 16.25
CA ALA A 453 3.04 28.49 16.40
C ALA A 453 4.03 27.32 16.60
N GLY A 454 3.74 26.40 17.51
CA GLY A 454 4.60 25.26 17.80
C GLY A 454 4.77 24.36 16.59
N SER A 455 3.68 24.02 15.90
CA SER A 455 3.75 23.18 14.71
C SER A 455 4.47 23.88 13.55
N PHE A 456 4.33 25.20 13.40
CA PHE A 456 5.09 25.98 12.42
C PHE A 456 6.59 25.89 12.70
N PHE A 457 7.05 26.20 13.92
CA PHE A 457 8.48 26.20 14.22
C PHE A 457 9.11 24.81 14.11
N THR A 458 8.45 23.78 14.65
CA THR A 458 8.95 22.40 14.56
C THR A 458 9.01 21.92 13.12
N SER A 459 7.98 22.20 12.31
CA SER A 459 7.98 21.79 10.90
C SER A 459 8.98 22.60 10.09
N PHE A 460 8.98 23.92 10.22
CA PHE A 460 9.89 24.80 9.50
C PHE A 460 11.36 24.48 9.80
N PHE A 461 11.70 24.11 11.04
CA PHE A 461 13.04 23.62 11.37
C PHE A 461 13.43 22.41 10.52
N PHE A 462 12.56 21.40 10.44
CA PHE A 462 12.79 20.26 9.55
C PHE A 462 12.89 20.67 8.07
N LEU A 463 11.94 21.48 7.58
CA LEU A 463 11.94 21.92 6.17
C LEU A 463 13.22 22.68 5.81
N PHE A 464 13.71 23.52 6.73
CA PHE A 464 14.96 24.25 6.57
C PHE A 464 16.15 23.31 6.53
N VAL A 465 16.24 22.34 7.45
CA VAL A 465 17.31 21.31 7.44
C VAL A 465 17.27 20.53 6.13
N HIS A 466 16.10 20.07 5.71
CA HIS A 466 15.91 19.31 4.48
C HIS A 466 16.28 20.13 3.23
N GLY A 467 15.86 21.39 3.16
CA GLY A 467 16.26 22.32 2.12
C GLY A 467 17.77 22.63 2.13
N ALA A 468 18.39 22.72 3.31
CA ALA A 468 19.83 22.95 3.44
C ALA A 468 20.64 21.72 2.97
N GLN A 469 20.17 20.51 3.25
CA GLN A 469 20.77 19.28 2.72
C GLN A 469 20.68 19.23 1.18
N MET A 470 19.54 19.62 0.60
CA MET A 470 19.40 19.72 -0.86
C MET A 470 20.27 20.82 -1.48
N ALA A 471 20.40 21.98 -0.83
CA ALA A 471 21.28 23.04 -1.28
C ALA A 471 22.76 22.61 -1.27
N ALA A 472 23.16 21.80 -0.28
CA ALA A 472 24.52 21.27 -0.18
C ALA A 472 24.88 20.32 -1.32
N LEU A 473 23.89 19.64 -1.92
CA LEU A 473 24.10 18.74 -3.06
C LEU A 473 24.45 19.49 -4.35
N GLU A 474 23.95 20.71 -4.54
CA GLU A 474 24.19 21.52 -5.76
C GLU A 474 25.59 22.13 -5.81
N GLY A 475 26.20 22.37 -4.66
CA GLY A 475 27.56 22.93 -4.57
C GLY A 475 28.67 21.92 -4.85
N GLN A 476 28.34 20.64 -5.11
CA GLN A 476 29.29 19.54 -5.21
C GLN A 476 29.29 18.94 -6.63
N THR A 477 30.31 19.27 -7.42
CA THR A 477 30.66 18.50 -8.62
C THR A 477 31.69 17.45 -8.22
N PRO A 478 31.36 16.15 -8.24
CA PRO A 478 32.27 15.11 -7.76
C PRO A 478 33.51 15.04 -8.66
N SER A 479 34.69 15.14 -8.04
CA SER A 479 36.00 15.06 -8.72
C SER A 479 36.65 13.67 -8.59
N SER A 480 36.09 12.82 -7.72
CA SER A 480 36.56 11.44 -7.51
C SER A 480 35.38 10.47 -7.36
N VAL A 481 35.65 9.17 -7.53
CA VAL A 481 34.67 8.10 -7.29
C VAL A 481 34.11 8.14 -5.86
N GLN A 482 34.97 8.45 -4.88
CA GLN A 482 34.54 8.52 -3.48
C GLN A 482 33.60 9.70 -3.24
N GLU A 483 33.83 10.84 -3.88
CA GLU A 483 32.93 12.00 -3.82
C GLU A 483 31.59 11.72 -4.51
N LEU A 484 31.61 11.04 -5.67
CA LEU A 484 30.39 10.62 -6.36
C LEU A 484 29.53 9.71 -5.46
N LEU A 485 30.13 8.68 -4.87
CA LEU A 485 29.40 7.76 -3.99
C LEU A 485 28.92 8.45 -2.70
N ALA A 486 29.72 9.36 -2.14
CA ALA A 486 29.30 10.17 -1.00
C ALA A 486 28.10 11.07 -1.36
N GLN A 487 28.04 11.62 -2.57
CA GLN A 487 26.89 12.41 -3.03
C GLN A 487 25.63 11.54 -3.18
N VAL A 488 25.78 10.32 -3.73
CA VAL A 488 24.69 9.31 -3.78
C VAL A 488 24.16 9.00 -2.37
N ASP A 489 25.05 8.76 -1.41
CA ASP A 489 24.69 8.50 -0.02
C ASP A 489 24.05 9.72 0.66
N GLN A 490 24.48 10.95 0.32
CA GLN A 490 23.86 12.18 0.82
C GLN A 490 22.40 12.30 0.36
N VAL A 491 22.09 11.90 -0.89
CA VAL A 491 20.70 11.85 -1.38
C VAL A 491 19.89 10.83 -0.57
N GLY A 492 20.43 9.63 -0.31
CA GLY A 492 19.81 8.65 0.58
C GLY A 492 19.61 9.19 2.01
N GLY A 493 20.57 9.98 2.50
CA GLY A 493 20.54 10.64 3.81
C GLY A 493 19.36 11.59 4.03
N LEU A 494 18.73 12.11 2.96
CA LEU A 494 17.50 12.90 3.04
C LEU A 494 16.36 12.07 3.65
N LEU A 495 16.20 10.81 3.21
CA LEU A 495 15.21 9.88 3.74
C LEU A 495 15.50 9.52 5.20
N THR A 496 16.78 9.26 5.51
CA THR A 496 17.21 8.97 6.88
C THR A 496 16.87 10.13 7.83
N THR A 497 17.11 11.37 7.40
CA THR A 497 16.77 12.58 8.18
C THR A 497 15.27 12.70 8.41
N PHE A 498 14.46 12.41 7.39
CA PHE A 498 13.00 12.35 7.51
C PHE A 498 12.56 11.30 8.53
N TYR A 499 13.08 10.07 8.47
CA TYR A 499 12.71 8.99 9.39
C TYR A 499 13.11 9.29 10.84
N ILE A 500 14.31 9.85 11.06
CA ILE A 500 14.74 10.29 12.40
C ILE A 500 13.81 11.38 12.93
N SER A 501 13.44 12.36 12.09
CA SER A 501 12.54 13.45 12.50
C SER A 501 11.15 12.93 12.88
N VAL A 502 10.59 12.02 12.08
CA VAL A 502 9.32 11.34 12.40
C VAL A 502 9.43 10.56 13.72
N PHE A 503 10.50 9.79 13.90
CA PHE A 503 10.74 9.02 15.12
C PHE A 503 10.80 9.91 16.36
N LEU A 504 11.54 11.03 16.30
CA LEU A 504 11.65 11.97 17.42
C LEU A 504 10.29 12.58 17.79
N ILE A 505 9.45 12.90 16.81
CA ILE A 505 8.09 13.41 17.04
C ILE A 505 7.19 12.34 17.67
N LEU A 506 7.29 11.09 17.23
CA LEU A 506 6.53 9.98 17.80
C LEU A 506 6.95 9.67 19.24
N VAL A 507 8.26 9.65 19.52
CA VAL A 507 8.79 9.48 20.89
C VAL A 507 8.38 10.66 21.77
N GLY A 508 8.46 11.89 21.25
CA GLY A 508 7.96 13.07 21.93
C GLY A 508 6.48 12.92 22.30
N SER A 509 5.64 12.55 21.33
CA SER A 509 4.21 12.32 21.55
C SER A 509 3.95 11.25 22.63
N ALA A 510 4.66 10.12 22.57
CA ALA A 510 4.54 9.05 23.55
C ALA A 510 4.92 9.48 24.97
N PHE A 511 5.93 10.34 25.13
CA PHE A 511 6.34 10.87 26.42
C PHE A 511 5.23 11.71 27.08
N PHE A 512 4.58 12.59 26.31
CA PHE A 512 3.49 13.43 26.82
C PHE A 512 2.20 12.64 27.06
N LEU A 513 1.95 11.57 26.30
CA LEU A 513 0.85 10.62 26.56
C LEU A 513 1.07 9.83 27.87
N LYS A 514 2.30 9.37 28.17
CA LYS A 514 2.61 8.65 29.42
C LYS A 514 2.43 9.53 30.66
N ALA A 515 2.73 10.83 30.55
CA ALA A 515 2.58 11.79 31.65
C ALA A 515 1.12 11.96 32.13
N GLU A 516 0.14 11.59 31.29
CA GLU A 516 -1.29 11.63 31.62
C GLU A 516 -1.76 10.38 32.41
N GLN A 517 -1.05 9.24 32.28
CA GLN A 517 -1.46 7.94 32.86
C GLN A 517 -0.76 7.54 34.16
N THR A 518 0.25 8.28 34.62
CA THR A 518 0.97 7.93 35.87
C THR A 518 0.17 8.31 37.13
N SER A 519 -0.88 7.54 37.41
CA SER A 519 -1.52 7.45 38.73
C SER A 519 -1.44 6.03 39.33
N ARG A 520 -1.04 4.99 38.57
CA ARG A 520 -1.05 3.60 39.10
C ARG A 520 0.09 2.71 38.57
N ARG A 521 1.21 2.64 39.33
CA ARG A 521 1.93 1.42 39.79
C ARG A 521 3.44 1.66 40.02
N GLY A 522 4.00 0.83 40.91
CA GLY A 522 5.31 0.96 41.56
C GLY A 522 6.53 0.78 40.66
N GLY A 523 7.70 1.01 41.27
CA GLY A 523 8.99 1.17 40.60
C GLY A 523 9.27 0.12 39.52
N GLU A 524 9.48 0.61 38.29
CA GLU A 524 9.96 -0.21 37.18
C GLU A 524 11.29 -0.87 37.58
N SER A 525 11.39 -2.20 37.44
CA SER A 525 12.63 -2.93 37.72
C SER A 525 13.72 -2.50 36.73
N PHE A 526 14.96 -2.35 37.20
CA PHE A 526 16.15 -2.06 36.37
C PHE A 526 16.26 -2.98 35.15
N LEU A 527 15.83 -4.24 35.28
CA LEU A 527 15.78 -5.21 34.18
C LEU A 527 14.82 -4.80 33.06
N VAL A 528 13.67 -4.20 33.38
CA VAL A 528 12.69 -3.73 32.38
C VAL A 528 13.29 -2.59 31.57
N SER A 529 14.02 -1.67 32.21
CA SER A 529 14.69 -0.57 31.53
C SER A 529 15.83 -1.05 30.62
N ILE A 530 16.63 -2.04 31.07
CA ILE A 530 17.66 -2.67 30.23
C ILE A 530 17.04 -3.36 29.02
N VAL A 531 16.02 -4.20 29.23
CA VAL A 531 15.35 -4.92 28.14
C VAL A 531 14.70 -3.94 27.16
N GLY A 532 14.06 -2.89 27.66
CA GLY A 532 13.48 -1.84 26.81
C GLY A 532 14.53 -1.13 25.96
N MET A 533 15.70 -0.79 26.53
CA MET A 533 16.80 -0.18 25.77
C MET A 533 17.35 -1.15 24.71
N PHE A 534 17.56 -2.42 25.07
CA PHE A 534 18.02 -3.44 24.12
C PHE A 534 17.05 -3.60 22.94
N LEU A 535 15.74 -3.70 23.22
CA LEU A 535 14.72 -3.80 22.19
C LEU A 535 14.69 -2.55 21.30
N LEU A 536 14.88 -1.35 21.85
CA LEU A 536 14.92 -0.12 21.06
C LEU A 536 16.14 -0.08 20.13
N LEU A 537 17.32 -0.47 20.62
CA LEU A 537 18.52 -0.60 19.79
C LEU A 537 18.35 -1.66 18.70
N MET A 538 17.72 -2.79 19.04
CA MET A 538 17.40 -3.85 18.08
C MET A 538 16.42 -3.35 17.00
N ILE A 539 15.39 -2.60 17.37
CA ILE A 539 14.44 -1.99 16.41
C ILE A 539 15.17 -1.03 15.47
N PHE A 540 16.06 -0.19 16.00
CA PHE A 540 16.84 0.74 15.17
C PHE A 540 17.74 -0.01 14.19
N TRP A 541 18.46 -1.03 14.68
CA TRP A 541 19.31 -1.87 13.84
C TRP A 541 18.51 -2.61 12.76
N LEU A 542 17.40 -3.25 13.13
CA LEU A 542 16.51 -3.93 12.18
C LEU A 542 15.94 -2.96 11.14
N THR A 543 15.45 -1.79 11.58
CA THR A 543 14.93 -0.76 10.66
C THR A 543 15.99 -0.33 9.65
N ASN A 544 17.24 -0.18 10.09
CA ASN A 544 18.35 0.15 9.20
C ASN A 544 18.60 -0.96 8.17
N VAL A 545 18.73 -2.21 8.62
CA VAL A 545 19.09 -3.34 7.75
C VAL A 545 17.96 -3.74 6.81
N THR A 546 16.71 -3.79 7.28
CA THR A 546 15.59 -4.35 6.51
C THR A 546 14.74 -3.29 5.79
N ASN A 547 14.92 -2.00 6.07
CA ASN A 547 14.12 -0.94 5.43
C ASN A 547 15.03 0.14 4.81
N LEU A 548 15.80 0.87 5.62
CA LEU A 548 16.57 2.02 5.13
C LEU A 548 17.63 1.63 4.09
N ARG A 549 18.44 0.61 4.38
CA ARG A 549 19.52 0.18 3.50
C ARG A 549 19.02 -0.27 2.12
N ILE A 550 17.88 -0.96 2.07
CA ILE A 550 17.26 -1.39 0.81
C ILE A 550 16.74 -0.20 0.01
N ILE A 551 16.09 0.77 0.68
CA ILE A 551 15.62 1.99 -0.01
C ILE A 551 16.80 2.86 -0.47
N HIS A 552 17.91 2.91 0.29
CA HIS A 552 19.13 3.58 -0.16
C HIS A 552 19.72 2.92 -1.42
N ALA A 553 19.68 1.59 -1.52
CA ALA A 553 20.07 0.88 -2.73
C ALA A 553 19.21 1.28 -3.93
N ASP A 554 17.88 1.37 -3.75
CA ASP A 554 16.96 1.81 -4.80
C ASP A 554 17.16 3.28 -5.20
N ILE A 555 17.47 4.16 -4.24
CA ILE A 555 17.85 5.55 -4.51
C ILE A 555 19.13 5.59 -5.34
N ALA A 556 20.17 4.85 -4.95
CA ALA A 556 21.42 4.75 -5.71
C ALA A 556 21.17 4.26 -7.13
N PHE A 557 20.40 3.17 -7.28
CA PHE A 557 20.00 2.63 -8.56
C PHE A 557 19.30 3.66 -9.46
N LYS A 558 18.36 4.44 -8.91
CA LYS A 558 17.66 5.51 -9.65
C LYS A 558 18.56 6.69 -10.00
N ILE A 559 19.54 7.03 -9.16
CA ILE A 559 20.54 8.06 -9.46
C ILE A 559 21.44 7.66 -10.64
N ALA A 560 21.63 6.36 -10.89
CA ALA A 560 22.35 5.90 -12.06
C ALA A 560 21.58 6.12 -13.39
N GLU A 561 20.26 6.31 -13.35
CA GLU A 561 19.41 6.34 -14.55
C GLU A 561 19.74 7.47 -15.54
N PRO A 562 19.99 8.73 -15.13
CA PRO A 562 20.42 9.78 -16.05
C PRO A 562 21.75 9.47 -16.75
N PHE A 563 22.68 8.80 -16.06
CA PHE A 563 23.97 8.38 -16.63
C PHE A 563 23.79 7.27 -17.67
N ASN A 564 22.96 6.26 -17.35
CA ASN A 564 22.54 5.22 -18.31
C ASN A 564 21.91 5.83 -19.57
N ARG A 565 20.95 6.76 -19.42
CA ARG A 565 20.29 7.44 -20.56
C ARG A 565 21.23 8.31 -21.39
N SER A 566 22.32 8.80 -20.79
CA SER A 566 23.31 9.65 -21.45
C SER A 566 24.57 8.87 -21.88
N THR A 567 24.49 7.54 -21.93
CA THR A 567 25.58 6.61 -22.29
C THR A 567 26.87 6.79 -21.48
N GLN A 568 26.76 7.30 -20.24
CA GLN A 568 27.88 7.42 -19.30
C GLN A 568 28.02 6.13 -18.49
N TRP A 569 28.26 5.02 -19.19
CA TRP A 569 28.27 3.66 -18.62
C TRP A 569 29.28 3.46 -17.49
N PRO A 570 30.52 3.99 -17.52
CA PRO A 570 31.47 3.80 -16.41
C PRO A 570 30.95 4.40 -15.10
N VAL A 571 30.29 5.56 -15.16
CA VAL A 571 29.69 6.22 -14.00
C VAL A 571 28.50 5.42 -13.47
N ALA A 572 27.60 4.99 -14.37
CA ALA A 572 26.47 4.14 -14.00
C ALA A 572 26.93 2.83 -13.33
N THR A 573 27.97 2.20 -13.86
CA THR A 573 28.59 0.97 -13.32
C THR A 573 29.02 1.13 -11.86
N LEU A 574 29.71 2.23 -11.53
CA LEU A 574 30.14 2.51 -10.16
C LEU A 574 28.95 2.64 -9.19
N ILE A 575 27.89 3.29 -9.64
CA ILE A 575 26.67 3.47 -8.83
C ILE A 575 25.89 2.16 -8.70
N TYR A 576 25.80 1.35 -9.75
CA TYR A 576 25.19 0.01 -9.68
C TYR A 576 25.95 -0.93 -8.74
N LYS A 577 27.29 -0.91 -8.75
CA LYS A 577 28.11 -1.62 -7.75
C LYS A 577 27.79 -1.18 -6.33
N HIS A 578 27.61 0.13 -6.11
CA HIS A 578 27.20 0.66 -4.81
C HIS A 578 25.81 0.18 -4.39
N ALA A 579 24.84 0.19 -5.30
CA ALA A 579 23.50 -0.36 -5.06
C ALA A 579 23.57 -1.85 -4.66
N ASN A 580 24.36 -2.67 -5.36
CA ASN A 580 24.61 -4.08 -5.02
C ASN A 580 25.25 -4.25 -3.64
N ASN A 581 26.21 -3.40 -3.26
CA ASN A 581 26.80 -3.46 -1.91
C ASN A 581 25.76 -3.15 -0.83
N LEU A 582 24.82 -2.25 -1.11
CA LEU A 582 23.72 -1.91 -0.23
C LEU A 582 22.65 -3.02 -0.18
N ALA A 583 22.33 -3.69 -1.28
CA ALA A 583 21.37 -4.79 -1.28
C ALA A 583 21.81 -5.90 -2.25
N PRO A 584 22.65 -6.85 -1.78
CA PRO A 584 23.24 -7.88 -2.63
C PRO A 584 22.26 -9.00 -3.02
N ASP A 585 21.09 -9.04 -2.41
CA ASP A 585 20.05 -10.03 -2.69
C ASP A 585 19.00 -9.52 -3.70
N GLU A 586 19.21 -8.34 -4.31
CA GLU A 586 18.32 -7.74 -5.30
C GLU A 586 18.83 -8.00 -6.73
N ASP A 587 18.11 -8.81 -7.50
CA ASP A 587 18.47 -9.25 -8.84
C ASP A 587 18.53 -8.10 -9.85
N HIS A 588 17.65 -7.11 -9.72
CA HIS A 588 17.52 -6.02 -10.66
C HIS A 588 18.81 -5.19 -10.79
N TYR A 589 19.56 -5.02 -9.72
CA TYR A 589 20.80 -4.23 -9.73
C TYR A 589 21.93 -4.95 -10.48
N TYR A 590 22.04 -6.27 -10.33
CA TYR A 590 22.96 -7.10 -11.13
C TYR A 590 22.59 -7.12 -12.61
N LEU A 591 21.30 -7.20 -12.95
CA LEU A 591 20.83 -7.13 -14.34
C LEU A 591 21.33 -5.86 -15.05
N PHE A 592 21.16 -4.71 -14.40
CA PHE A 592 21.59 -3.42 -14.96
C PHE A 592 23.10 -3.21 -14.91
N LEU A 593 23.79 -3.77 -13.91
CA LEU A 593 25.25 -3.78 -13.86
C LEU A 593 25.83 -4.56 -15.04
N GLY A 594 25.33 -5.77 -15.28
CA GLY A 594 25.75 -6.60 -16.43
C GLY A 594 25.47 -5.92 -17.77
N ARG A 595 24.29 -5.29 -17.92
CA ARG A 595 23.99 -4.46 -19.09
C ARG A 595 24.99 -3.32 -19.26
N SER A 596 25.33 -2.61 -18.19
CA SER A 596 26.29 -1.50 -18.23
C SER A 596 27.66 -1.93 -18.72
N TYR A 597 28.11 -3.13 -18.35
CA TYR A 597 29.34 -3.72 -18.86
C TYR A 597 29.26 -4.11 -20.33
N LEU A 598 28.14 -4.70 -20.75
CA LEU A 598 27.93 -5.06 -22.15
C LEU A 598 27.89 -3.82 -23.06
N GLU A 599 27.29 -2.71 -22.62
CA GLU A 599 27.31 -1.47 -23.40
C GLU A 599 28.72 -0.84 -23.46
N GLN A 600 29.52 -0.92 -22.39
CA GLN A 600 30.94 -0.53 -22.46
C GLN A 600 31.73 -1.41 -23.43
N ALA A 601 31.45 -2.72 -23.46
CA ALA A 601 32.11 -3.63 -24.38
C ALA A 601 31.81 -3.27 -25.85
N LYS A 602 30.59 -2.80 -26.16
CA LYS A 602 30.22 -2.33 -27.51
C LYS A 602 30.94 -1.05 -27.93
N GLU A 603 31.36 -0.23 -26.97
CA GLU A 603 32.07 1.03 -27.21
C GLU A 603 33.60 0.88 -27.15
N ALA A 604 34.11 -0.25 -26.65
CA ALA A 604 35.53 -0.50 -26.50
C ALA A 604 36.20 -0.86 -27.85
N GLU A 605 37.40 -0.31 -28.07
CA GLU A 605 38.19 -0.57 -29.29
C GLU A 605 39.18 -1.74 -29.11
N ASP A 606 39.61 -2.01 -27.88
CA ASP A 606 40.57 -3.07 -27.57
C ASP A 606 39.86 -4.42 -27.34
N ALA A 607 40.21 -5.43 -28.14
CA ALA A 607 39.65 -6.78 -28.04
C ALA A 607 39.85 -7.41 -26.66
N ALA A 608 40.97 -7.14 -25.98
CA ALA A 608 41.20 -7.66 -24.63
C ALA A 608 40.25 -7.02 -23.60
N GLN A 609 39.98 -5.72 -23.75
CA GLN A 609 39.03 -4.99 -22.91
C GLN A 609 37.58 -5.44 -23.18
N VAL A 610 37.22 -5.66 -24.44
CA VAL A 610 35.91 -6.23 -24.82
C VAL A 610 35.70 -7.56 -24.11
N GLU A 611 36.69 -8.47 -24.21
CA GLU A 611 36.63 -9.79 -23.60
C GLU A 611 36.49 -9.74 -22.06
N GLU A 612 37.20 -8.83 -21.39
CA GLU A 612 37.09 -8.62 -19.95
C GLU A 612 35.70 -8.12 -19.54
N LEU A 613 35.20 -7.07 -20.22
CA LEU A 613 33.89 -6.48 -19.94
C LEU A 613 32.75 -7.45 -20.16
N VAL A 614 32.82 -8.28 -21.21
CA VAL A 614 31.79 -9.30 -21.47
C VAL A 614 31.78 -10.38 -20.39
N LYS A 615 32.95 -10.79 -19.88
CA LYS A 615 33.03 -11.73 -18.75
C LYS A 615 32.47 -11.15 -17.46
N GLU A 616 32.73 -9.87 -17.19
CA GLU A 616 32.10 -9.18 -16.05
C GLU A 616 30.58 -9.12 -16.22
N ALA A 617 30.10 -8.77 -17.41
CA ALA A 617 28.68 -8.77 -17.74
C ALA A 617 28.02 -10.13 -17.55
N GLU A 618 28.64 -11.19 -18.07
CA GLU A 618 28.15 -12.57 -17.94
C GLU A 618 28.08 -13.01 -16.48
N SER A 619 29.12 -12.71 -15.69
CA SER A 619 29.16 -13.03 -14.26
C SER A 619 28.00 -12.39 -13.51
N ASP A 620 27.77 -11.09 -13.68
CA ASP A 620 26.71 -10.38 -12.98
C ASP A 620 25.31 -10.78 -13.46
N LEU A 621 25.12 -11.03 -14.76
CA LEU A 621 23.85 -11.56 -15.28
C LEU A 621 23.53 -12.96 -14.72
N LYS A 622 24.55 -13.82 -14.54
CA LYS A 622 24.39 -15.11 -13.86
C LYS A 622 24.03 -14.96 -12.39
N VAL A 623 24.57 -13.95 -11.69
CA VAL A 623 24.15 -13.63 -10.32
C VAL A 623 22.68 -13.19 -10.30
N ALA A 624 22.26 -12.31 -11.21
CA ALA A 624 20.86 -11.89 -11.33
C ALA A 624 19.92 -13.09 -11.56
N GLN A 625 20.26 -13.98 -12.50
CA GLN A 625 19.51 -15.22 -12.75
C GLN A 625 19.50 -16.14 -11.53
N LYS A 626 20.60 -16.25 -10.78
CA LYS A 626 20.66 -17.09 -9.59
C LYS A 626 19.77 -16.57 -8.45
N ILE A 627 19.71 -15.24 -8.26
CA ILE A 627 18.85 -14.61 -7.25
C ILE A 627 17.37 -14.81 -7.63
N ASN A 628 17.04 -14.59 -8.90
CA ASN A 628 15.66 -14.69 -9.39
C ASN A 628 15.55 -15.57 -10.65
N PRO A 629 15.59 -16.91 -10.50
CA PRO A 629 15.68 -17.83 -11.64
C PRO A 629 14.43 -17.86 -12.53
N LEU A 630 13.28 -17.41 -12.03
CA LEU A 630 12.02 -17.42 -12.76
C LEU A 630 11.73 -16.09 -13.48
N ASN A 631 12.57 -15.07 -13.27
CA ASN A 631 12.52 -13.87 -14.08
C ASN A 631 13.12 -14.16 -15.46
N THR A 632 12.26 -14.14 -16.47
CA THR A 632 12.61 -14.46 -17.85
C THR A 632 13.68 -13.50 -18.40
N ASP A 633 13.66 -12.24 -17.97
CA ASP A 633 14.58 -11.22 -18.48
C ASP A 633 16.04 -11.57 -18.18
N HIS A 634 16.35 -12.18 -17.04
CA HIS A 634 17.74 -12.54 -16.72
C HIS A 634 18.29 -13.59 -17.68
N THR A 635 17.49 -14.62 -17.95
CA THR A 635 17.85 -15.68 -18.90
C THR A 635 17.92 -15.14 -20.33
N ALA A 636 16.96 -14.29 -20.73
CA ALA A 636 16.96 -13.68 -22.05
C ALA A 636 18.15 -12.73 -22.27
N ASN A 637 18.57 -11.97 -21.25
CA ASN A 637 19.74 -11.10 -21.35
C ASN A 637 21.06 -11.87 -21.47
N LEU A 638 21.18 -13.05 -20.88
CA LEU A 638 22.30 -13.96 -21.15
C LEU A 638 22.30 -14.40 -22.63
N GLY A 639 21.13 -14.75 -23.19
CA GLY A 639 21.00 -15.02 -24.63
C GLY A 639 21.43 -13.85 -25.50
N ARG A 640 20.95 -12.63 -25.20
CA ARG A 640 21.35 -11.40 -25.92
C ARG A 640 22.84 -11.12 -25.83
N LEU A 641 23.46 -11.33 -24.66
CA LEU A 641 24.91 -11.18 -24.47
C LEU A 641 25.68 -12.13 -25.39
N TYR A 642 25.36 -13.42 -25.38
CA TYR A 642 26.05 -14.41 -26.23
C TYR A 642 25.76 -14.21 -27.72
N SER A 643 24.55 -13.78 -28.09
CA SER A 643 24.24 -13.42 -29.47
C SER A 643 25.15 -12.31 -29.98
N TRP A 644 25.31 -11.24 -29.19
CA TRP A 644 26.19 -10.15 -29.54
C TRP A 644 27.65 -10.61 -29.55
N TRP A 645 28.11 -11.34 -28.53
CA TRP A 645 29.49 -11.82 -28.45
C TRP A 645 29.87 -12.77 -29.59
N ALA A 646 28.95 -13.62 -30.03
CA ALA A 646 29.12 -14.46 -31.21
C ALA A 646 29.26 -13.61 -32.49
N SER A 647 28.48 -12.53 -32.62
CA SER A 647 28.56 -11.64 -33.78
C SER A 647 29.91 -10.96 -33.94
N GLN A 648 30.66 -10.77 -32.84
CA GLN A 648 31.98 -10.15 -32.80
C GLN A 648 33.13 -11.16 -32.99
N ALA A 649 32.83 -12.46 -33.00
CA ALA A 649 33.86 -13.48 -33.16
C ALA A 649 34.31 -13.55 -34.63
N ASP A 650 35.62 -13.38 -34.84
CA ASP A 650 36.27 -13.55 -36.14
C ASP A 650 36.60 -15.03 -36.44
N ASP A 651 36.67 -15.86 -35.40
CA ASP A 651 37.01 -17.28 -35.52
C ASP A 651 35.82 -18.11 -36.03
N VAL A 652 36.13 -19.03 -36.95
CA VAL A 652 35.19 -19.94 -37.58
C VAL A 652 34.57 -20.90 -36.57
N ASP A 653 35.27 -21.21 -35.47
CA ASP A 653 34.80 -22.12 -34.43
C ASP A 653 34.11 -21.40 -33.26
N GLU A 654 34.58 -20.21 -32.84
CA GLU A 654 33.99 -19.48 -31.70
C GLU A 654 32.60 -18.90 -31.99
N ARG A 655 32.37 -18.41 -33.22
CA ARG A 655 31.08 -17.84 -33.62
C ARG A 655 29.92 -18.85 -33.46
N PRO A 656 29.99 -20.06 -34.04
CA PRO A 656 28.92 -21.05 -33.85
C PRO A 656 28.83 -21.58 -32.41
N GLU A 657 29.94 -21.70 -31.67
CA GLU A 657 29.91 -22.13 -30.26
C GLU A 657 29.14 -21.13 -29.39
N ARG A 658 29.49 -19.84 -29.44
CA ARG A 658 28.77 -18.79 -28.70
C ARG A 658 27.33 -18.63 -29.19
N GLY A 659 27.10 -18.79 -30.50
CA GLY A 659 25.77 -18.82 -31.09
C GLY A 659 24.89 -19.93 -30.51
N GLN A 660 25.45 -21.13 -30.30
CA GLN A 660 24.74 -22.24 -29.70
C GLN A 660 24.40 -21.96 -28.24
N ILE A 661 25.33 -21.37 -27.48
CA ILE A 661 25.08 -20.96 -26.09
C ILE A 661 23.93 -19.93 -26.03
N SER A 662 23.93 -18.95 -26.93
CA SER A 662 22.82 -17.99 -27.06
C SER A 662 21.49 -18.69 -27.33
N SER A 663 21.48 -19.62 -28.29
CA SER A 663 20.32 -20.45 -28.64
C SER A 663 19.77 -21.22 -27.43
N ASP A 664 20.65 -21.82 -26.62
CA ASP A 664 20.28 -22.58 -25.43
C ASP A 664 19.65 -21.69 -24.33
N TYR A 665 20.15 -20.46 -24.16
CA TYR A 665 19.54 -19.48 -23.26
C TYR A 665 18.17 -19.02 -23.76
N TYR A 666 18.00 -18.77 -25.06
CA TYR A 666 16.68 -18.45 -25.63
C TYR A 666 15.69 -19.61 -25.46
N ALA A 667 16.12 -20.84 -25.72
CA ALA A 667 15.32 -22.03 -25.48
C ALA A 667 14.89 -22.14 -24.00
N THR A 668 15.78 -21.77 -23.07
CA THR A 668 15.49 -21.76 -21.63
C THR A 668 14.54 -20.62 -21.25
N ALA A 669 14.75 -19.40 -21.76
CA ALA A 669 13.87 -18.26 -21.52
C ALA A 669 12.45 -18.53 -22.02
N LEU A 670 12.31 -19.24 -23.15
CA LEU A 670 11.01 -19.61 -23.70
C LEU A 670 10.33 -20.78 -22.96
N LYS A 671 11.05 -21.55 -22.14
CA LYS A 671 10.39 -22.42 -21.14
C LYS A 671 9.74 -21.62 -20.02
N LEU A 672 10.33 -20.48 -19.65
CA LEU A 672 9.79 -19.56 -18.63
C LEU A 672 8.64 -18.69 -19.16
N SER A 673 8.73 -18.25 -20.42
CA SER A 673 7.74 -17.41 -21.10
C SER A 673 7.41 -17.93 -22.51
N PRO A 674 6.71 -19.07 -22.64
CA PRO A 674 6.45 -19.70 -23.95
C PRO A 674 5.55 -18.84 -24.85
N GLN A 675 4.75 -17.96 -24.27
CA GLN A 675 3.83 -17.06 -24.97
C GLN A 675 4.46 -15.73 -25.38
N ASN A 676 5.78 -15.54 -25.19
CA ASN A 676 6.47 -14.29 -25.51
C ASN A 676 6.95 -14.28 -26.97
N SER A 677 6.17 -13.65 -27.85
CA SER A 677 6.47 -13.54 -29.29
C SER A 677 7.77 -12.80 -29.59
N THR A 678 8.17 -11.81 -28.75
CA THR A 678 9.44 -11.10 -28.91
C THR A 678 10.63 -12.03 -28.77
N LEU A 679 10.65 -12.90 -27.74
CA LEU A 679 11.76 -13.82 -27.50
C LEU A 679 11.89 -14.89 -28.59
N TRP A 680 10.78 -15.35 -29.15
CA TRP A 680 10.82 -16.24 -30.33
C TRP A 680 11.44 -15.55 -31.55
N GLY A 681 11.11 -14.29 -31.79
CA GLY A 681 11.72 -13.51 -32.87
C GLY A 681 13.21 -13.23 -32.64
N GLU A 682 13.61 -12.88 -31.42
CA GLU A 682 15.03 -12.74 -31.08
C GLU A 682 15.81 -14.04 -31.24
N TRP A 683 15.24 -15.19 -30.84
CA TRP A 683 15.87 -16.49 -31.07
C TRP A 683 16.02 -16.81 -32.56
N ALA A 684 15.01 -16.46 -33.37
CA ALA A 684 15.06 -16.61 -34.82
C ALA A 684 16.23 -15.81 -35.44
N LEU A 685 16.51 -14.60 -34.95
CA LEU A 685 17.65 -13.81 -35.41
C LEU A 685 18.99 -14.51 -35.12
N VAL A 686 19.16 -15.12 -33.94
CA VAL A 686 20.37 -15.90 -33.63
C VAL A 686 20.54 -17.06 -34.61
N LEU A 687 19.46 -17.80 -34.87
CA LEU A 687 19.48 -18.94 -35.79
C LEU A 687 19.84 -18.52 -37.21
N TYR A 688 19.36 -17.36 -37.67
CA TYR A 688 19.63 -16.85 -39.01
C TYR A 688 21.03 -16.21 -39.12
N ASP A 689 21.31 -15.18 -38.33
CA ASP A 689 22.50 -14.31 -38.46
C ASP A 689 23.80 -14.93 -37.92
N VAL A 690 23.68 -15.79 -36.90
CA VAL A 690 24.84 -16.35 -36.19
C VAL A 690 25.07 -17.81 -36.58
N LEU A 691 24.02 -18.63 -36.54
CA LEU A 691 24.13 -20.08 -36.75
C LEU A 691 23.92 -20.54 -38.20
N GLY A 692 23.42 -19.67 -39.09
CA GLY A 692 23.19 -20.01 -40.49
C GLY A 692 22.14 -21.11 -40.70
N GLN A 693 21.10 -21.12 -39.84
CA GLN A 693 20.00 -22.09 -39.83
C GLN A 693 18.67 -21.42 -40.25
N PRO A 694 18.53 -21.00 -41.52
CA PRO A 694 17.38 -20.20 -41.96
C PRO A 694 16.05 -20.97 -41.89
N GLN A 695 16.07 -22.28 -42.11
CA GLN A 695 14.85 -23.09 -42.03
C GLN A 695 14.30 -23.13 -40.60
N GLU A 696 15.14 -23.38 -39.60
CA GLU A 696 14.70 -23.40 -38.20
C GLU A 696 14.29 -21.99 -37.74
N SER A 697 15.02 -20.96 -38.15
CA SER A 697 14.66 -19.57 -37.87
C SER A 697 13.27 -19.19 -38.40
N TYR A 698 12.96 -19.54 -39.66
CA TYR A 698 11.63 -19.32 -40.23
C TYR A 698 10.52 -20.04 -39.45
N GLU A 699 10.78 -21.27 -38.98
CA GLU A 699 9.83 -22.00 -38.12
C GLU A 699 9.57 -21.28 -36.79
N LYS A 700 10.61 -20.70 -36.15
CA LYS A 700 10.43 -19.88 -34.93
C LYS A 700 9.63 -18.61 -35.22
N ILE A 701 9.85 -17.95 -36.35
CA ILE A 701 9.10 -16.75 -36.76
C ILE A 701 7.62 -17.08 -36.97
N LEU A 702 7.33 -18.15 -37.71
CA LEU A 702 5.94 -18.61 -37.90
C LEU A 702 5.26 -18.95 -36.57
N HIS A 703 6.00 -19.57 -35.64
CA HIS A 703 5.48 -19.80 -34.30
C HIS A 703 5.22 -18.48 -33.55
N ALA A 704 6.15 -17.52 -33.60
CA ALA A 704 5.99 -16.22 -32.97
C ALA A 704 4.78 -15.45 -33.50
N ILE A 705 4.52 -15.52 -34.82
CA ILE A 705 3.34 -14.95 -35.48
C ILE A 705 2.07 -15.68 -35.04
N SER A 706 2.11 -17.01 -34.88
CA SER A 706 0.94 -17.77 -34.41
C SER A 706 0.52 -17.43 -32.97
N LEU A 707 1.45 -16.91 -32.16
CA LEU A 707 1.16 -16.41 -30.81
C LEU A 707 0.55 -15.01 -30.83
N ASP A 708 0.92 -14.20 -31.81
CA ASP A 708 0.46 -12.82 -31.96
C ASP A 708 0.59 -12.33 -33.41
N GLU A 709 -0.51 -12.43 -34.14
CA GLU A 709 -0.57 -12.08 -35.56
C GLU A 709 -0.45 -10.57 -35.81
N GLU A 710 -0.73 -9.74 -34.80
CA GLU A 710 -0.72 -8.28 -34.93
C GLU A 710 0.63 -7.64 -34.55
N TYR A 711 1.60 -8.44 -34.09
CA TYR A 711 2.88 -7.90 -33.65
C TYR A 711 3.82 -7.57 -34.81
N THR A 712 4.01 -6.27 -35.05
CA THR A 712 4.77 -5.76 -36.20
C THR A 712 6.23 -6.21 -36.25
N PHE A 713 6.86 -6.47 -35.11
CA PHE A 713 8.25 -6.93 -35.07
C PHE A 713 8.41 -8.31 -35.72
N THR A 714 7.60 -9.29 -35.33
CA THR A 714 7.66 -10.66 -35.88
C THR A 714 7.17 -10.72 -37.32
N GLN A 715 6.18 -9.90 -37.68
CA GLN A 715 5.76 -9.71 -39.08
C GLN A 715 6.89 -9.12 -39.93
N GLY A 716 7.66 -8.17 -39.38
CA GLY A 716 8.84 -7.61 -40.04
C GLY A 716 9.90 -8.68 -40.33
N LEU A 717 10.25 -9.50 -39.33
CA LEU A 717 11.20 -10.61 -39.49
C LEU A 717 10.78 -11.62 -40.56
N ALA A 718 9.47 -11.87 -40.69
CA ALA A 718 8.96 -12.77 -41.73
C ALA A 718 9.11 -12.20 -43.15
N GLY A 719 9.15 -10.87 -43.31
CA GLY A 719 9.33 -10.23 -44.62
C GLY A 719 10.75 -10.33 -45.17
N ASP A 720 11.72 -10.69 -44.33
CA ASP A 720 13.13 -10.93 -44.74
C ASP A 720 13.33 -12.33 -45.37
N TYR A 721 12.30 -13.18 -45.34
CA TYR A 721 12.20 -14.50 -45.99
C TYR A 721 11.32 -14.46 -47.23
#